data_AF-A0A1J5QEW0-F1
#
_entry.id   AF-A0A1J5QEW0-F1
#
_cell.length_a   1.000
_cell.length_b   1.000
_cell.length_c   1.000
_cell.angle_alpha   90.00
_cell.angle_beta   90.00
_cell.angle_gamma   90.00
#
_symmetry.space_group_name_H-M   'P 1'
#
loop_
_entity.id
_entity.type
_entity.pdbx_description
1 polymer ?
#
loop_
_entity_poly.entity_id
_entity_poly.type
_entity_poly.pdbx_seq_one_letter_code
_entity_poly.pdbx_strand_id
1 'polypeptide(L)'
;MLNNAVGAARSELLGDIAANARLNGRAAQLIINQVLGDDPSTLRGMLEVVGARADVIVANPHGITCDGCGFIGAGRATLLVGDAQLDGAHGPLRTLSAADGDLRIRGLGLRDHARAAERIDLIARRIAVAGRVDARELRLIAGANQVDAASGDVQGLADAVAAQVGYSLDVAEAGAMHAGRIHLITTEAGAGVRSAGELRAHTQDLRLDVAGELKLERASAQRDVVIAADGPVDVGISLDAERDITLRGAKLANRGAIAAEGTLKIEVKELRNAGGTLRAGRGVQLRSGFELLNTNQGSIVAGGELHARVATHLTNHGKIEGRSMRLELGGTLHNAAASLSSTQGDLDIDALAMDNTSGSVNAATALRVRLADTGWLYNADGSIKSGTGATVLSTGKFGNARGAIEVGGDLQLRASSLANPGGRIAADGAAQIDCGEKFDNSSALLKVRRGLTLRVGGAVANEYGMIAAGEDLQVALGAKLSNLGGRVEALQGELHLHGPDASIDNGGGDIAAGSVLRIEATRLKNGGQARMIGDDVSLRVGKLANTDGRIAAQRKLRIDASAIDNRDGGRIVAGDTAELDIENVLRNGGGRIKVRGDELVLRAPRGEIDNRNGKLRIPFGQLRCNAEIVQGELRSAQP
;
A
#
# COMPACT_ATOMS: atom_id res chain seq x y z
N MET A 1 -0.41 -58.99 -14.02
CA MET A 1 -1.26 -58.82 -15.21
C MET A 1 -2.69 -59.19 -14.84
N LEU A 2 -3.65 -58.35 -15.25
CA LEU A 2 -5.09 -58.52 -15.10
C LEU A 2 -5.67 -58.82 -16.48
N ASN A 3 -6.10 -60.06 -16.72
CA ASN A 3 -6.59 -60.47 -18.03
C ASN A 3 -8.06 -60.05 -18.21
N ASN A 4 -8.28 -58.92 -18.87
CA ASN A 4 -9.60 -58.37 -19.23
C ASN A 4 -9.92 -58.58 -20.73
N ALA A 5 -9.28 -59.56 -21.38
CA ALA A 5 -9.45 -59.81 -22.80
C ALA A 5 -10.60 -60.79 -23.06
N VAL A 6 -11.58 -60.38 -23.87
CA VAL A 6 -12.68 -61.23 -24.35
C VAL A 6 -12.33 -62.03 -25.62
N GLY A 7 -11.15 -61.77 -26.18
CA GLY A 7 -10.54 -62.46 -27.32
C GLY A 7 -9.02 -62.56 -27.12
N ALA A 8 -8.29 -63.08 -28.12
CA ALA A 8 -6.83 -63.06 -28.09
C ALA A 8 -6.32 -61.61 -28.00
N ALA A 9 -5.33 -61.36 -27.15
CA ALA A 9 -4.77 -60.04 -26.91
C ALA A 9 -3.27 -60.13 -26.64
N ARG A 10 -2.57 -58.99 -26.73
CA ARG A 10 -1.13 -58.91 -26.49
C ARG A 10 -0.83 -58.04 -25.27
N SER A 11 -0.20 -58.66 -24.28
CA SER A 11 0.36 -58.04 -23.07
C SER A 11 1.72 -57.41 -23.39
N GLU A 12 1.97 -56.20 -22.87
CA GLU A 12 3.28 -55.57 -22.85
C GLU A 12 4.26 -56.29 -21.94
N LEU A 13 3.77 -56.88 -20.84
CA LEU A 13 4.63 -57.57 -19.87
C LEU A 13 4.91 -59.04 -20.21
N LEU A 14 3.97 -59.72 -20.85
CA LEU A 14 3.99 -61.19 -21.03
C LEU A 14 3.86 -61.66 -22.49
N GLY A 15 3.64 -60.77 -23.45
CA GLY A 15 3.43 -61.15 -24.86
C GLY A 15 2.00 -61.63 -25.15
N ASP A 16 1.83 -62.54 -26.09
CA ASP A 16 0.50 -62.99 -26.52
C ASP A 16 -0.20 -63.80 -25.42
N ILE A 17 -1.47 -63.46 -25.16
CA ILE A 17 -2.31 -64.12 -24.15
C ILE A 17 -3.66 -64.55 -24.72
N ALA A 18 -4.19 -65.65 -24.19
CA ALA A 18 -5.53 -66.13 -24.50
C ALA A 18 -6.62 -65.31 -23.81
N ALA A 19 -7.84 -65.36 -24.35
CA ALA A 19 -9.03 -64.74 -23.77
C ALA A 19 -9.31 -65.28 -22.35
N ASN A 20 -9.80 -64.42 -21.47
CA ASN A 20 -10.26 -64.84 -20.15
C ASN A 20 -11.66 -65.44 -20.24
N ALA A 21 -11.75 -66.77 -20.17
CA ALA A 21 -13.00 -67.50 -20.22
C ALA A 21 -14.00 -67.11 -19.10
N ARG A 22 -13.54 -66.50 -18.00
CA ARG A 22 -14.41 -66.06 -16.89
C ARG A 22 -15.23 -64.80 -17.21
N LEU A 23 -14.90 -64.09 -18.29
CA LEU A 23 -15.60 -62.86 -18.69
C LEU A 23 -16.90 -63.13 -19.46
N ASN A 24 -17.12 -64.36 -19.94
CA ASN A 24 -18.31 -64.74 -20.73
C ASN A 24 -18.61 -63.73 -21.87
N GLY A 25 -17.57 -63.25 -22.55
CA GLY A 25 -17.67 -62.30 -23.66
C GLY A 25 -17.83 -60.82 -23.26
N ARG A 26 -17.84 -60.48 -21.97
CA ARG A 26 -18.03 -59.10 -21.49
C ARG A 26 -16.87 -58.66 -20.59
N ALA A 27 -16.07 -57.71 -21.08
CA ALA A 27 -14.96 -57.17 -20.31
C ALA A 27 -15.43 -56.38 -19.09
N ALA A 28 -14.67 -56.42 -18.01
CA ALA A 28 -14.90 -55.62 -16.82
C ALA A 28 -14.64 -54.13 -17.12
N GLN A 29 -15.47 -53.25 -16.53
CA GLN A 29 -15.24 -51.81 -16.52
C GLN A 29 -14.45 -51.36 -15.28
N LEU A 30 -14.53 -52.15 -14.21
CA LEU A 30 -13.85 -51.94 -12.94
C LEU A 30 -13.31 -53.29 -12.44
N ILE A 31 -12.05 -53.32 -12.03
CA ILE A 31 -11.38 -54.48 -11.46
C ILE A 31 -10.91 -54.11 -10.05
N ILE A 32 -11.50 -54.75 -9.03
CA ILE A 32 -11.13 -54.52 -7.63
C ILE A 32 -10.27 -55.70 -7.16
N ASN A 33 -9.07 -55.40 -6.70
CA ASN A 33 -8.16 -56.34 -6.05
C ASN A 33 -8.14 -55.96 -4.56
N GLN A 34 -8.93 -56.66 -3.75
CA GLN A 34 -9.00 -56.40 -2.31
C GLN A 34 -8.30 -57.52 -1.54
N VAL A 35 -7.37 -57.13 -0.67
CA VAL A 35 -6.71 -58.05 0.26
C VAL A 35 -7.61 -58.25 1.48
N LEU A 36 -7.94 -59.51 1.77
CA LEU A 36 -8.81 -59.89 2.91
C LEU A 36 -8.03 -60.43 4.12
N GLY A 37 -6.72 -60.67 3.97
CA GLY A 37 -5.84 -61.08 5.06
C GLY A 37 -5.09 -59.88 5.66
N ASP A 38 -4.32 -60.13 6.73
CA ASP A 38 -3.70 -59.07 7.53
C ASP A 38 -2.36 -58.53 6.99
N ASP A 39 -1.85 -59.08 5.90
CA ASP A 39 -0.54 -58.74 5.36
C ASP A 39 -0.57 -57.47 4.49
N PRO A 40 0.39 -56.54 4.67
CA PRO A 40 0.52 -55.37 3.81
C PRO A 40 0.97 -55.76 2.39
N SER A 41 0.63 -54.94 1.40
CA SER A 41 1.05 -55.16 0.01
C SER A 41 2.32 -54.40 -0.34
N THR A 42 3.24 -55.04 -1.06
CA THR A 42 4.39 -54.37 -1.70
C THR A 42 4.32 -54.54 -3.22
N LEU A 43 4.23 -53.43 -3.94
CA LEU A 43 4.15 -53.38 -5.40
C LEU A 43 5.51 -52.93 -5.97
N ARG A 44 6.18 -53.83 -6.69
CA ARG A 44 7.54 -53.61 -7.25
C ARG A 44 7.61 -53.56 -8.78
N GLY A 45 6.48 -53.35 -9.44
CA GLY A 45 6.41 -53.37 -10.90
C GLY A 45 5.06 -52.95 -11.44
N MET A 46 4.93 -53.04 -12.76
CA MET A 46 3.73 -52.59 -13.48
C MET A 46 2.57 -53.58 -13.33
N LEU A 47 1.39 -53.04 -13.04
CA LEU A 47 0.11 -53.76 -13.10
C LEU A 47 -0.58 -53.47 -14.44
N GLU A 48 -0.53 -54.44 -15.34
CA GLU A 48 -1.14 -54.31 -16.66
C GLU A 48 -2.56 -54.88 -16.72
N VAL A 49 -3.51 -54.11 -17.25
CA VAL A 49 -4.81 -54.57 -17.74
C VAL A 49 -4.67 -54.89 -19.23
N VAL A 50 -4.89 -56.14 -19.60
CA VAL A 50 -4.79 -56.59 -21.00
C VAL A 50 -6.18 -56.82 -21.56
N GLY A 51 -6.44 -56.35 -22.78
CA GLY A 51 -7.77 -56.37 -23.40
C GLY A 51 -8.44 -55.01 -23.34
N ALA A 52 -9.74 -54.97 -23.01
CA ALA A 52 -10.45 -53.71 -22.89
C ALA A 52 -9.98 -52.93 -21.64
N ARG A 53 -9.88 -51.60 -21.78
CA ARG A 53 -9.50 -50.69 -20.71
C ARG A 53 -10.53 -50.76 -19.57
N ALA A 54 -10.04 -50.80 -18.33
CA ALA A 54 -10.85 -50.85 -17.11
C ALA A 54 -10.24 -49.97 -16.00
N ASP A 55 -11.07 -49.48 -15.10
CA ASP A 55 -10.60 -48.91 -13.84
C ASP A 55 -10.05 -50.02 -12.94
N VAL A 56 -9.00 -49.73 -12.18
CA VAL A 56 -8.34 -50.70 -11.29
C VAL A 56 -8.25 -50.14 -9.89
N ILE A 57 -8.67 -50.93 -8.90
CA ILE A 57 -8.47 -50.63 -7.48
C ILE A 57 -7.60 -51.72 -6.88
N VAL A 58 -6.57 -51.32 -6.13
CA VAL A 58 -5.81 -52.19 -5.23
C VAL A 58 -6.08 -51.71 -3.82
N ALA A 59 -6.87 -52.48 -3.07
CA ALA A 59 -7.33 -52.14 -1.73
C ALA A 59 -6.67 -53.07 -0.70
N ASN A 60 -5.99 -52.50 0.28
CA ASN A 60 -5.42 -53.23 1.41
C ASN A 60 -5.42 -52.36 2.69
N PRO A 61 -6.31 -52.63 3.66
CA PRO A 61 -6.37 -51.90 4.93
C PRO A 61 -5.07 -51.89 5.75
N HIS A 62 -4.22 -52.91 5.58
CA HIS A 62 -3.00 -53.09 6.37
C HIS A 62 -1.78 -52.32 5.81
N GLY A 63 -1.96 -51.65 4.68
CA GLY A 63 -0.94 -50.78 4.08
C GLY A 63 -0.49 -51.23 2.70
N ILE A 64 0.01 -50.25 1.94
CA ILE A 64 0.53 -50.46 0.59
C ILE A 64 1.88 -49.75 0.47
N THR A 65 2.87 -50.46 -0.06
CA THR A 65 4.18 -49.89 -0.42
C THR A 65 4.39 -49.98 -1.92
N CYS A 66 4.60 -48.85 -2.59
CA CYS A 66 5.00 -48.76 -3.98
C CYS A 66 6.51 -48.49 -4.09
N ASP A 67 7.21 -49.34 -4.82
CA ASP A 67 8.65 -49.24 -5.09
C ASP A 67 8.94 -49.63 -6.54
N GLY A 68 8.69 -48.70 -7.47
CA GLY A 68 8.70 -48.96 -8.91
C GLY A 68 7.38 -49.51 -9.44
N CYS A 69 6.27 -49.25 -8.74
CA CYS A 69 4.95 -49.66 -9.20
C CYS A 69 4.43 -48.73 -10.31
N GLY A 70 3.42 -49.19 -11.06
CA GLY A 70 2.73 -48.38 -12.06
C GLY A 70 1.59 -49.17 -12.70
N PHE A 71 0.86 -48.55 -13.62
CA PHE A 71 -0.31 -49.15 -14.26
C PHE A 71 -0.20 -49.06 -15.77
N ILE A 72 -0.65 -50.09 -16.48
CA ILE A 72 -0.69 -50.13 -17.95
C ILE A 72 -2.10 -50.54 -18.37
N GLY A 73 -2.69 -49.81 -19.31
CA GLY A 73 -4.02 -50.15 -19.86
C GLY A 73 -5.18 -49.87 -18.92
N ALA A 74 -4.94 -49.16 -17.80
CA ALA A 74 -5.99 -48.77 -16.86
C ALA A 74 -6.66 -47.44 -17.28
N GLY A 75 -7.95 -47.34 -16.96
CA GLY A 75 -8.76 -46.12 -16.96
C GLY A 75 -8.24 -45.12 -15.93
N ARG A 76 -8.83 -45.26 -14.76
CA ARG A 76 -8.37 -44.81 -13.46
C ARG A 76 -7.63 -45.95 -12.75
N ALA A 77 -6.61 -45.62 -11.98
CA ALA A 77 -6.00 -46.53 -11.03
C ALA A 77 -6.13 -45.96 -9.61
N THR A 78 -6.51 -46.79 -8.64
CA THR A 78 -6.63 -46.39 -7.24
C THR A 78 -5.79 -47.31 -6.36
N LEU A 79 -4.87 -46.73 -5.59
CA LEU A 79 -4.24 -47.40 -4.45
C LEU A 79 -4.99 -46.97 -3.19
N LEU A 80 -5.74 -47.89 -2.60
CA LEU A 80 -6.55 -47.66 -1.41
C LEU A 80 -5.95 -48.41 -0.22
N VAL A 81 -5.52 -47.69 0.80
CA VAL A 81 -5.24 -48.27 2.11
C VAL A 81 -6.50 -48.18 2.94
N GLY A 82 -7.32 -49.23 2.82
CA GLY A 82 -8.66 -49.29 3.38
C GLY A 82 -9.58 -50.21 2.58
N ASP A 83 -10.89 -50.01 2.73
CA ASP A 83 -11.93 -50.91 2.23
C ASP A 83 -12.70 -50.34 1.05
N ALA A 84 -12.86 -51.15 0.01
CA ALA A 84 -13.76 -50.88 -1.11
C ALA A 84 -15.11 -51.56 -0.84
N GLN A 85 -16.15 -50.78 -0.57
CA GLN A 85 -17.47 -51.30 -0.21
C GLN A 85 -18.38 -51.37 -1.42
N LEU A 86 -18.90 -52.57 -1.70
CA LEU A 86 -19.89 -52.84 -2.75
C LEU A 86 -21.31 -52.79 -2.18
N ASP A 87 -22.29 -52.52 -3.04
CA ASP A 87 -23.71 -52.70 -2.69
C ASP A 87 -24.09 -54.19 -2.71
N GLY A 88 -24.14 -54.82 -1.53
CA GLY A 88 -24.30 -56.28 -1.41
C GLY A 88 -23.10 -57.07 -1.96
N ALA A 89 -23.27 -58.37 -2.21
CA ALA A 89 -22.17 -59.26 -2.56
C ALA A 89 -21.61 -59.06 -4.00
N HIS A 90 -22.42 -58.52 -4.92
CA HIS A 90 -22.08 -58.39 -6.35
C HIS A 90 -22.59 -57.08 -6.99
N GLY A 91 -22.99 -56.08 -6.20
CA GLY A 91 -23.49 -54.80 -6.73
C GLY A 91 -22.38 -53.80 -7.07
N PRO A 92 -22.75 -52.58 -7.49
CA PRO A 92 -21.80 -51.54 -7.84
C PRO A 92 -20.95 -51.12 -6.63
N LEU A 93 -19.75 -50.59 -6.92
CA LEU A 93 -18.92 -49.95 -5.90
C LEU A 93 -19.65 -48.71 -5.36
N ARG A 94 -19.78 -48.64 -4.03
CA ARG A 94 -20.49 -47.57 -3.33
C ARG A 94 -19.51 -46.58 -2.70
N THR A 95 -18.59 -47.06 -1.88
CA THR A 95 -17.64 -46.20 -1.16
C THR A 95 -16.23 -46.77 -1.12
N LEU A 96 -15.25 -45.89 -1.00
CA LEU A 96 -13.86 -46.21 -0.68
C LEU A 96 -13.56 -45.56 0.67
N SER A 97 -13.28 -46.37 1.69
CA SER A 97 -13.07 -45.89 3.06
C SER A 97 -11.63 -46.11 3.48
N ALA A 98 -10.96 -45.07 3.97
CA ALA A 98 -9.62 -45.12 4.53
C ALA A 98 -9.64 -44.61 5.97
N ALA A 99 -9.48 -45.51 6.93
CA ALA A 99 -9.56 -45.21 8.37
C ALA A 99 -8.21 -45.37 9.10
N ASP A 100 -7.32 -46.21 8.58
CA ASP A 100 -5.99 -46.47 9.15
C ASP A 100 -5.03 -46.96 8.05
N GLY A 101 -3.77 -47.17 8.41
CA GLY A 101 -2.73 -47.70 7.55
C GLY A 101 -2.02 -46.63 6.71
N ASP A 102 -0.85 -47.03 6.22
CA ASP A 102 0.05 -46.14 5.48
C ASP A 102 0.18 -46.57 4.02
N LEU A 103 0.07 -45.59 3.13
CA LEU A 103 0.56 -45.70 1.76
C LEU A 103 1.96 -45.11 1.69
N ARG A 104 2.94 -45.93 1.31
CA ARG A 104 4.34 -45.51 1.20
C ARG A 104 4.81 -45.60 -0.24
N ILE A 105 5.30 -44.50 -0.79
CA ILE A 105 5.97 -44.44 -2.08
C ILE A 105 7.44 -44.21 -1.83
N ARG A 106 8.30 -45.15 -2.21
CA ARG A 106 9.74 -45.12 -1.91
C ARG A 106 10.55 -45.68 -3.08
N GLY A 107 11.87 -45.62 -2.97
CA GLY A 107 12.78 -46.23 -3.94
C GLY A 107 12.51 -45.74 -5.37
N LEU A 108 12.17 -46.65 -6.28
CA LEU A 108 11.87 -46.32 -7.69
C LEU A 108 10.55 -45.58 -7.89
N GLY A 109 9.74 -45.40 -6.84
CA GLY A 109 8.57 -44.56 -6.85
C GLY A 109 7.37 -45.14 -7.60
N LEU A 110 6.42 -44.27 -7.98
CA LEU A 110 5.30 -44.59 -8.85
C LEU A 110 5.61 -44.07 -10.25
N ARG A 111 5.63 -44.97 -11.24
CA ARG A 111 6.11 -44.69 -12.60
C ARG A 111 4.98 -44.51 -13.60
N ASP A 112 5.12 -43.50 -14.43
CA ASP A 112 4.30 -43.30 -15.63
C ASP A 112 4.72 -44.25 -16.77
N HIS A 113 3.82 -44.47 -17.72
CA HIS A 113 3.99 -45.33 -18.89
C HIS A 113 3.23 -44.77 -20.11
N ALA A 114 3.63 -45.15 -21.32
CA ALA A 114 2.97 -44.67 -22.55
C ALA A 114 1.44 -44.95 -22.57
N ARG A 115 1.03 -46.06 -21.96
CA ARG A 115 -0.39 -46.46 -21.75
C ARG A 115 -0.81 -46.41 -20.28
N ALA A 116 -0.25 -45.48 -19.52
CA ALA A 116 -0.61 -45.32 -18.11
C ALA A 116 -2.08 -44.91 -17.91
N ALA A 117 -2.52 -45.05 -16.67
CA ALA A 117 -3.79 -44.51 -16.22
C ALA A 117 -3.90 -43.01 -16.51
N GLU A 118 -5.08 -42.57 -16.91
CA GLU A 118 -5.36 -41.13 -17.09
C GLU A 118 -5.40 -40.41 -15.75
N ARG A 119 -5.88 -41.10 -14.70
CA ARG A 119 -5.90 -40.61 -13.34
C ARG A 119 -5.43 -41.68 -12.37
N ILE A 120 -4.62 -41.28 -11.40
CA ILE A 120 -4.21 -42.09 -10.28
C ILE A 120 -4.74 -41.46 -9.00
N ASP A 121 -5.53 -42.23 -8.26
CA ASP A 121 -6.04 -41.85 -6.93
C ASP A 121 -5.21 -42.59 -5.85
N LEU A 122 -4.63 -41.84 -4.93
CA LEU A 122 -3.92 -42.35 -3.76
C LEU A 122 -4.76 -42.03 -2.54
N ILE A 123 -5.34 -43.05 -1.90
CA ILE A 123 -6.30 -42.89 -0.81
C ILE A 123 -5.79 -43.68 0.40
N ALA A 124 -5.45 -42.99 1.47
CA ALA A 124 -4.97 -43.62 2.71
C ALA A 124 -5.13 -42.64 3.88
N ARG A 125 -5.05 -43.12 5.12
CA ARG A 125 -4.99 -42.20 6.26
C ARG A 125 -3.68 -41.41 6.28
N ARG A 126 -2.55 -42.08 6.05
CA ARG A 126 -1.24 -41.45 5.89
C ARG A 126 -0.61 -41.81 4.56
N ILE A 127 -0.07 -40.81 3.88
CA ILE A 127 0.69 -40.98 2.64
C ILE A 127 2.10 -40.45 2.88
N ALA A 128 3.11 -41.31 2.70
CA ALA A 128 4.51 -40.93 2.78
C ALA A 128 5.16 -41.10 1.41
N VAL A 129 5.77 -40.02 0.90
CA VAL A 129 6.38 -39.97 -0.44
C VAL A 129 7.87 -39.67 -0.29
N ALA A 130 8.68 -40.71 -0.39
CA ALA A 130 10.14 -40.65 -0.37
C ALA A 130 10.77 -41.01 -1.73
N GLY A 131 9.97 -41.45 -2.70
CA GLY A 131 10.34 -41.64 -4.10
C GLY A 131 9.46 -40.79 -5.01
N ARG A 132 9.83 -40.70 -6.29
CA ARG A 132 9.10 -39.90 -7.28
C ARG A 132 7.73 -40.50 -7.61
N VAL A 133 6.74 -39.64 -7.85
CA VAL A 133 5.43 -40.01 -8.41
C VAL A 133 5.28 -39.31 -9.74
N ASP A 134 5.11 -40.08 -10.81
CA ASP A 134 4.76 -39.55 -12.13
C ASP A 134 3.35 -40.04 -12.52
N ALA A 135 2.47 -39.13 -12.91
CA ALA A 135 1.10 -39.44 -13.33
C ALA A 135 0.57 -38.44 -14.36
N ARG A 136 -0.50 -38.79 -15.10
CA ARG A 136 -1.19 -37.82 -15.96
C ARG A 136 -2.06 -36.86 -15.14
N GLU A 137 -2.93 -37.42 -14.31
CA GLU A 137 -3.64 -36.71 -13.25
C GLU A 137 -3.43 -37.45 -11.93
N LEU A 138 -3.12 -36.71 -10.87
CA LEU A 138 -2.88 -37.27 -9.53
C LEU A 138 -3.90 -36.68 -8.55
N ARG A 139 -4.66 -37.55 -7.88
CA ARG A 139 -5.50 -37.18 -6.76
C ARG A 139 -4.98 -37.85 -5.49
N LEU A 140 -4.71 -37.08 -4.46
CA LEU A 140 -4.32 -37.60 -3.14
C LEU A 140 -5.44 -37.28 -2.14
N ILE A 141 -5.88 -38.29 -1.42
CA ILE A 141 -6.89 -38.16 -0.37
C ILE A 141 -6.28 -38.75 0.90
N ALA A 142 -5.91 -37.87 1.83
CA ALA A 142 -5.25 -38.22 3.08
C ALA A 142 -6.11 -37.89 4.30
N GLY A 143 -5.87 -38.60 5.42
CA GLY A 143 -6.69 -38.54 6.63
C GLY A 143 -7.75 -39.64 6.70
N ALA A 144 -8.55 -39.64 7.77
CA ALA A 144 -9.69 -40.54 7.90
C ALA A 144 -10.85 -40.11 6.99
N ASN A 145 -11.04 -40.79 5.85
CA ASN A 145 -11.98 -40.40 4.80
C ASN A 145 -12.91 -41.53 4.37
N GLN A 146 -14.08 -41.13 3.87
CA GLN A 146 -14.89 -41.91 2.95
C GLN A 146 -15.05 -41.15 1.63
N VAL A 147 -14.87 -41.86 0.51
CA VAL A 147 -15.06 -41.34 -0.84
C VAL A 147 -16.26 -42.03 -1.46
N ASP A 148 -17.25 -41.25 -1.92
CA ASP A 148 -18.36 -41.79 -2.70
C ASP A 148 -17.85 -42.20 -4.09
N ALA A 149 -18.12 -43.44 -4.50
CA ALA A 149 -17.56 -43.98 -5.73
C ALA A 149 -18.24 -43.44 -7.00
N ALA A 150 -19.46 -42.90 -6.89
CA ALA A 150 -20.21 -42.37 -8.01
C ALA A 150 -19.94 -40.88 -8.22
N SER A 151 -20.03 -40.06 -7.15
CA SER A 151 -19.78 -38.62 -7.23
C SER A 151 -18.30 -38.25 -7.10
N GLY A 152 -17.51 -39.10 -6.42
CA GLY A 152 -16.13 -38.79 -6.06
C GLY A 152 -16.00 -37.78 -4.91
N ASP A 153 -17.11 -37.48 -4.22
CA ASP A 153 -17.12 -36.61 -3.04
C ASP A 153 -16.35 -37.25 -1.90
N VAL A 154 -15.64 -36.42 -1.15
CA VAL A 154 -14.81 -36.84 -0.02
C VAL A 154 -15.40 -36.28 1.26
N GLN A 155 -15.61 -37.16 2.24
CA GLN A 155 -16.11 -36.81 3.57
C GLN A 155 -15.17 -37.36 4.63
N GLY A 156 -14.91 -36.57 5.67
CA GLY A 156 -14.16 -37.06 6.84
C GLY A 156 -15.00 -38.07 7.64
N LEU A 157 -14.36 -39.09 8.21
CA LEU A 157 -15.01 -40.05 9.10
C LEU A 157 -15.19 -39.40 10.50
N ALA A 158 -16.42 -39.33 11.00
CA ALA A 158 -16.82 -38.55 12.18
C ALA A 158 -16.20 -39.02 13.52
N ASP A 159 -15.70 -40.27 13.60
CA ASP A 159 -15.21 -40.91 14.84
C ASP A 159 -13.67 -41.03 14.92
N ALA A 160 -12.92 -40.25 14.13
CA ALA A 160 -11.46 -40.22 14.26
C ALA A 160 -11.02 -39.42 15.51
N VAL A 161 -11.18 -40.02 16.70
CA VAL A 161 -10.90 -39.44 18.02
C VAL A 161 -9.44 -39.66 18.49
N ALA A 162 -8.54 -40.16 17.64
CA ALA A 162 -7.15 -40.42 18.03
C ALA A 162 -6.25 -39.19 17.82
N ALA A 163 -5.48 -38.81 18.85
CA ALA A 163 -4.49 -37.73 18.82
C ALA A 163 -3.66 -37.75 17.53
N GLN A 164 -3.70 -36.65 16.80
CA GLN A 164 -3.09 -36.54 15.48
C GLN A 164 -1.58 -36.78 15.52
N VAL A 165 -1.11 -37.78 14.77
CA VAL A 165 0.30 -38.13 14.64
C VAL A 165 0.87 -37.51 13.36
N GLY A 166 1.50 -36.34 13.47
CA GLY A 166 2.28 -35.73 12.40
C GLY A 166 1.49 -35.20 11.19
N TYR A 167 2.04 -35.34 9.99
CA TYR A 167 1.43 -34.91 8.72
C TYR A 167 0.70 -36.08 8.04
N SER A 168 -0.53 -35.87 7.55
CA SER A 168 -1.29 -36.88 6.81
C SER A 168 -0.72 -37.11 5.40
N LEU A 169 -0.04 -36.11 4.85
CA LEU A 169 0.85 -36.27 3.71
C LEU A 169 2.23 -35.71 4.04
N ASP A 170 3.25 -36.52 3.86
CA ASP A 170 4.65 -36.14 4.05
C ASP A 170 5.48 -36.50 2.82
N VAL A 171 5.94 -35.49 2.09
CA VAL A 171 6.87 -35.64 0.97
C VAL A 171 8.26 -35.27 1.45
N ALA A 172 9.15 -36.26 1.47
CA ALA A 172 10.56 -36.07 1.83
C ALA A 172 11.28 -35.23 0.77
N GLU A 173 12.45 -34.69 1.11
CA GLU A 173 13.28 -33.89 0.18
C GLU A 173 13.65 -34.65 -1.10
N ALA A 174 13.90 -35.97 -0.99
CA ALA A 174 14.15 -36.84 -2.15
C ALA A 174 12.86 -37.28 -2.88
N GLY A 175 11.69 -37.03 -2.29
CA GLY A 175 10.39 -37.26 -2.91
C GLY A 175 10.04 -36.15 -3.90
N ALA A 176 9.21 -36.46 -4.88
CA ALA A 176 8.64 -35.48 -5.80
C ALA A 176 7.32 -36.01 -6.37
N MET A 177 6.38 -35.12 -6.66
CA MET A 177 5.13 -35.46 -7.34
C MET A 177 4.97 -34.62 -8.58
N HIS A 178 5.06 -35.27 -9.74
CA HIS A 178 4.94 -34.66 -11.05
C HIS A 178 3.72 -35.23 -11.77
N ALA A 179 2.77 -34.36 -12.10
CA ALA A 179 1.64 -34.74 -12.91
C ALA A 179 1.17 -33.62 -13.82
N GLY A 180 0.26 -33.93 -14.76
CA GLY A 180 -0.42 -32.90 -15.53
C GLY A 180 -1.30 -32.01 -14.65
N ARG A 181 -2.04 -32.64 -13.74
CA ARG A 181 -2.86 -32.01 -12.69
C ARG A 181 -2.60 -32.71 -11.36
N ILE A 182 -2.55 -31.94 -10.27
CA ILE A 182 -2.48 -32.49 -8.90
C ILE A 182 -3.65 -31.92 -8.09
N HIS A 183 -4.41 -32.78 -7.43
CA HIS A 183 -5.42 -32.39 -6.43
C HIS A 183 -5.18 -33.16 -5.14
N LEU A 184 -4.84 -32.43 -4.07
CA LEU A 184 -4.65 -32.98 -2.73
C LEU A 184 -5.81 -32.57 -1.85
N ILE A 185 -6.39 -33.53 -1.13
CA ILE A 185 -7.43 -33.32 -0.13
C ILE A 185 -6.98 -33.94 1.20
N THR A 186 -6.99 -33.16 2.28
CA THR A 186 -6.98 -33.68 3.65
C THR A 186 -8.28 -33.32 4.35
N THR A 187 -8.76 -34.21 5.21
CA THR A 187 -10.16 -34.20 5.65
C THR A 187 -10.31 -34.34 7.16
N GLU A 188 -9.27 -34.81 7.83
CA GLU A 188 -9.21 -34.95 9.28
C GLU A 188 -8.81 -33.57 9.84
N ALA A 189 -9.54 -33.06 10.83
CA ALA A 189 -9.26 -31.73 11.38
C ALA A 189 -7.82 -31.66 11.91
N GLY A 190 -7.10 -30.61 11.53
CA GLY A 190 -5.67 -30.44 11.82
C GLY A 190 -4.72 -31.22 10.90
N ALA A 191 -5.22 -32.00 9.94
CA ALA A 191 -4.41 -32.89 9.10
C ALA A 191 -3.49 -32.09 8.19
N GLY A 192 -2.25 -31.93 8.66
CA GLY A 192 -1.24 -31.15 7.98
C GLY A 192 -0.65 -31.87 6.78
N VAL A 193 -0.08 -31.07 5.88
CA VAL A 193 0.70 -31.49 4.73
C VAL A 193 2.08 -30.86 4.82
N ARG A 194 3.11 -31.69 4.66
CA ARG A 194 4.48 -31.21 4.45
C ARG A 194 5.00 -31.71 3.11
N SER A 195 5.49 -30.79 2.30
CA SER A 195 6.25 -31.12 1.09
C SER A 195 7.62 -30.47 1.13
N ALA A 196 8.62 -31.24 1.53
CA ALA A 196 10.03 -30.87 1.35
C ALA A 196 10.50 -31.11 -0.09
N GLY A 197 9.83 -32.02 -0.81
CA GLY A 197 10.02 -32.29 -2.23
C GLY A 197 9.21 -31.37 -3.16
N GLU A 198 9.46 -31.47 -4.46
CA GLU A 198 8.78 -30.69 -5.50
C GLU A 198 7.36 -31.23 -5.80
N LEU A 199 6.38 -30.32 -5.83
CA LEU A 199 5.05 -30.56 -6.39
C LEU A 199 4.94 -29.85 -7.74
N ARG A 200 4.73 -30.58 -8.83
CA ARG A 200 4.71 -29.97 -10.17
C ARG A 200 3.50 -30.43 -10.99
N ALA A 201 2.58 -29.50 -11.23
CA ALA A 201 1.47 -29.66 -12.18
C ALA A 201 1.87 -29.11 -13.56
N HIS A 202 2.46 -29.93 -14.42
CA HIS A 202 3.17 -29.46 -15.62
C HIS A 202 2.28 -29.21 -16.86
N THR A 203 0.97 -29.48 -16.82
CA THR A 203 0.06 -29.11 -17.93
C THR A 203 -1.18 -28.32 -17.50
N GLN A 204 -1.57 -28.42 -16.22
CA GLN A 204 -2.80 -27.83 -15.71
C GLN A 204 -2.60 -27.24 -14.30
N ASP A 205 -3.61 -27.38 -13.44
CA ASP A 205 -3.70 -26.74 -12.13
C ASP A 205 -3.09 -27.62 -11.02
N LEU A 206 -2.62 -26.97 -9.97
CA LEU A 206 -2.32 -27.55 -8.66
C LEU A 206 -3.39 -27.09 -7.66
N ARG A 207 -4.13 -28.03 -7.06
CA ARG A 207 -5.14 -27.74 -6.03
C ARG A 207 -4.82 -28.44 -4.73
N LEU A 208 -4.79 -27.69 -3.63
CA LEU A 208 -4.47 -28.18 -2.29
C LEU A 208 -5.59 -27.75 -1.33
N ASP A 209 -6.45 -28.69 -0.94
CA ASP A 209 -7.48 -28.52 0.08
C ASP A 209 -7.00 -29.22 1.37
N VAL A 210 -6.58 -28.42 2.36
CA VAL A 210 -5.84 -28.90 3.53
C VAL A 210 -6.57 -28.52 4.82
N ALA A 211 -7.10 -29.51 5.52
CA ALA A 211 -7.79 -29.35 6.81
C ALA A 211 -6.85 -29.01 8.00
N GLY A 212 -5.63 -28.52 7.74
CA GLY A 212 -4.56 -28.29 8.72
C GLY A 212 -3.46 -27.36 8.22
N GLU A 213 -2.27 -27.48 8.79
CA GLU A 213 -1.07 -26.74 8.36
C GLU A 213 -0.57 -27.21 6.99
N LEU A 214 -0.14 -26.30 6.13
CA LEU A 214 0.49 -26.60 4.85
C LEU A 214 1.91 -26.03 4.82
N LYS A 215 2.91 -26.89 4.64
CA LYS A 215 4.31 -26.48 4.42
C LYS A 215 4.77 -26.93 3.04
N LEU A 216 5.22 -25.97 2.22
CA LEU A 216 5.72 -26.22 0.87
C LEU A 216 7.12 -25.62 0.72
N GLU A 217 8.09 -26.44 0.33
CA GLU A 217 9.37 -25.93 -0.15
C GLU A 217 9.24 -25.46 -1.60
N ARG A 218 8.77 -26.33 -2.50
CA ARG A 218 8.66 -26.04 -3.94
C ARG A 218 7.35 -26.57 -4.52
N ALA A 219 6.58 -25.68 -5.15
CA ALA A 219 5.38 -26.06 -5.87
C ALA A 219 5.19 -25.19 -7.14
N SER A 220 4.76 -25.81 -8.24
CA SER A 220 4.50 -25.09 -9.49
C SER A 220 3.32 -25.65 -10.29
N ALA A 221 2.64 -24.79 -11.04
CA ALA A 221 1.58 -25.16 -11.97
C ALA A 221 1.67 -24.42 -13.32
N GLN A 222 1.39 -25.13 -14.41
CA GLN A 222 1.33 -24.57 -15.78
C GLN A 222 0.09 -23.69 -16.00
N ARG A 223 -0.90 -23.76 -15.11
CA ARG A 223 -2.08 -22.89 -15.08
C ARG A 223 -2.19 -22.23 -13.72
N ASP A 224 -3.12 -22.69 -12.88
CA ASP A 224 -3.38 -22.07 -11.58
C ASP A 224 -2.83 -22.90 -10.43
N VAL A 225 -2.48 -22.20 -9.35
CA VAL A 225 -2.34 -22.78 -8.03
C VAL A 225 -3.52 -22.31 -7.18
N VAL A 226 -4.27 -23.25 -6.60
CA VAL A 226 -5.35 -22.96 -5.66
C VAL A 226 -5.05 -23.67 -4.34
N ILE A 227 -4.91 -22.90 -3.28
CA ILE A 227 -4.65 -23.39 -1.93
C ILE A 227 -5.79 -22.93 -1.02
N ALA A 228 -6.43 -23.88 -0.35
CA ALA A 228 -7.34 -23.64 0.74
C ALA A 228 -6.87 -24.46 1.95
N ALA A 229 -6.27 -23.78 2.93
CA ALA A 229 -5.80 -24.39 4.17
C ALA A 229 -6.60 -23.85 5.37
N ASP A 230 -7.02 -24.73 6.27
CA ASP A 230 -7.64 -24.32 7.53
C ASP A 230 -6.60 -23.80 8.54
N GLY A 231 -5.33 -24.21 8.38
CA GLY A 231 -4.19 -23.82 9.21
C GLY A 231 -3.25 -22.79 8.56
N PRO A 232 -2.05 -22.60 9.15
CA PRO A 232 -1.00 -21.79 8.57
C PRO A 232 -0.46 -22.39 7.25
N VAL A 233 -0.05 -21.52 6.33
CA VAL A 233 0.68 -21.87 5.11
C VAL A 233 2.09 -21.31 5.20
N ASP A 234 3.10 -22.15 5.03
CA ASP A 234 4.52 -21.77 4.96
C ASP A 234 5.07 -22.08 3.56
N VAL A 235 5.63 -21.07 2.91
CA VAL A 235 6.32 -21.20 1.62
C VAL A 235 7.81 -20.90 1.81
N GLY A 236 8.61 -21.96 1.73
CA GLY A 236 10.05 -21.95 2.00
C GLY A 236 10.88 -21.42 0.83
N ILE A 237 10.72 -21.98 -0.38
CA ILE A 237 11.54 -21.65 -1.55
C ILE A 237 10.71 -21.03 -2.68
N SER A 238 9.77 -21.76 -3.28
CA SER A 238 8.94 -21.20 -4.35
C SER A 238 7.53 -21.78 -4.47
N LEU A 239 6.59 -20.92 -4.86
CA LEU A 239 5.23 -21.23 -5.27
C LEU A 239 4.92 -20.47 -6.56
N ASP A 240 4.92 -21.17 -7.69
CA ASP A 240 4.91 -20.57 -9.02
C ASP A 240 3.65 -20.97 -9.83
N ALA A 241 3.03 -20.01 -10.53
CA ALA A 241 1.94 -20.28 -11.46
C ALA A 241 2.05 -19.43 -12.73
N GLU A 242 1.91 -20.07 -13.89
CA GLU A 242 1.91 -19.40 -15.21
C GLU A 242 0.60 -18.63 -15.47
N ARG A 243 -0.42 -18.79 -14.63
CA ARG A 243 -1.64 -17.97 -14.64
C ARG A 243 -1.90 -17.36 -13.26
N ASP A 244 -2.80 -17.91 -12.46
CA ASP A 244 -3.21 -17.26 -11.21
C ASP A 244 -2.83 -18.10 -9.98
N ILE A 245 -2.51 -17.43 -8.88
CA ILE A 245 -2.40 -18.05 -7.55
C ILE A 245 -3.53 -17.53 -6.68
N THR A 246 -4.34 -18.42 -6.13
CA THR A 246 -5.30 -18.11 -5.06
C THR A 246 -4.92 -18.88 -3.80
N LEU A 247 -4.63 -18.17 -2.72
CA LEU A 247 -4.23 -18.75 -1.44
C LEU A 247 -5.17 -18.27 -0.34
N ARG A 248 -5.78 -19.24 0.37
CA ARG A 248 -6.53 -19.05 1.60
C ARG A 248 -5.89 -19.85 2.72
N GLY A 249 -5.80 -19.22 3.90
CA GLY A 249 -5.13 -19.80 5.06
C GLY A 249 -5.46 -19.07 6.35
N ALA A 250 -5.17 -19.67 7.50
CA ALA A 250 -5.21 -18.94 8.76
C ALA A 250 -4.10 -17.89 8.81
N LYS A 251 -2.88 -18.26 8.40
CA LYS A 251 -1.72 -17.37 8.29
C LYS A 251 -0.93 -17.71 7.04
N LEU A 252 -0.20 -16.75 6.50
CA LEU A 252 0.84 -17.00 5.49
C LEU A 252 2.19 -16.56 6.03
N ALA A 253 3.17 -17.46 6.04
CA ALA A 253 4.58 -17.14 6.18
C ALA A 253 5.27 -17.38 4.83
N ASN A 254 5.82 -16.32 4.24
CA ASN A 254 6.62 -16.41 3.03
C ASN A 254 8.07 -16.00 3.32
N ARG A 255 9.00 -16.91 3.01
CA ARG A 255 10.46 -16.67 3.03
C ARG A 255 11.09 -16.83 1.65
N GLY A 256 10.39 -17.49 0.73
CA GLY A 256 10.79 -17.70 -0.65
C GLY A 256 10.10 -16.75 -1.63
N ALA A 257 9.79 -17.25 -2.82
CA ALA A 257 9.08 -16.53 -3.86
C ALA A 257 7.67 -17.11 -4.08
N ILE A 258 6.64 -16.27 -4.03
CA ILE A 258 5.30 -16.60 -4.50
C ILE A 258 5.05 -15.76 -5.75
N ALA A 259 4.99 -16.39 -6.92
CA ALA A 259 4.98 -15.70 -8.21
C ALA A 259 3.86 -16.22 -9.13
N ALA A 260 3.02 -15.29 -9.59
CA ALA A 260 2.00 -15.56 -10.60
C ALA A 260 2.26 -14.70 -11.86
N GLU A 261 2.24 -15.26 -13.06
CA GLU A 261 2.30 -14.43 -14.28
C GLU A 261 1.01 -13.61 -14.50
N GLY A 262 -0.12 -14.12 -14.02
CA GLY A 262 -1.40 -13.44 -13.92
C GLY A 262 -1.57 -12.70 -12.60
N THR A 263 -2.56 -13.13 -11.81
CA THR A 263 -2.98 -12.48 -10.56
C THR A 263 -2.57 -13.32 -9.35
N LEU A 264 -2.03 -12.65 -8.34
CA LEU A 264 -1.80 -13.23 -7.01
C LEU A 264 -2.88 -12.75 -6.06
N LYS A 265 -3.73 -13.66 -5.57
CA LYS A 265 -4.75 -13.40 -4.56
C LYS A 265 -4.45 -14.15 -3.27
N ILE A 266 -4.25 -13.42 -2.18
CA ILE A 266 -3.99 -13.98 -0.85
C ILE A 266 -5.05 -13.47 0.12
N GLU A 267 -5.73 -14.40 0.80
CA GLU A 267 -6.74 -14.11 1.81
C GLU A 267 -6.43 -14.91 3.09
N VAL A 268 -5.91 -14.22 4.11
CA VAL A 268 -5.45 -14.83 5.37
C VAL A 268 -5.83 -13.98 6.57
N LYS A 269 -5.70 -14.50 7.80
CA LYS A 269 -5.83 -13.66 9.00
C LYS A 269 -4.57 -12.84 9.23
N GLU A 270 -3.40 -13.39 8.97
CA GLU A 270 -2.10 -12.71 9.14
C GLU A 270 -1.19 -13.04 7.95
N LEU A 271 -0.57 -12.03 7.36
CA LEU A 271 0.37 -12.19 6.25
C LEU A 271 1.75 -11.73 6.69
N ARG A 272 2.73 -12.62 6.67
CA ARG A 272 4.13 -12.31 6.91
C ARG A 272 4.96 -12.65 5.68
N ASN A 273 5.51 -11.62 5.04
CA ASN A 273 6.54 -11.72 4.01
C ASN A 273 7.87 -11.30 4.62
N ALA A 274 8.73 -12.26 4.99
CA ALA A 274 9.97 -12.01 5.73
C ALA A 274 11.19 -12.35 4.86
N GLY A 275 11.71 -11.37 4.14
CA GLY A 275 12.78 -11.55 3.14
C GLY A 275 12.33 -12.22 1.85
N GLY A 276 11.08 -12.67 1.78
CA GLY A 276 10.49 -13.28 0.60
C GLY A 276 10.01 -12.26 -0.44
N THR A 277 9.59 -12.78 -1.59
CA THR A 277 8.96 -12.02 -2.66
C THR A 277 7.54 -12.50 -2.91
N LEU A 278 6.59 -11.56 -2.97
CA LEU A 278 5.25 -11.77 -3.51
C LEU A 278 5.16 -11.00 -4.82
N ARG A 279 4.94 -11.69 -5.94
CA ARG A 279 4.94 -11.06 -7.27
C ARG A 279 3.75 -11.51 -8.11
N ALA A 280 3.20 -10.57 -8.87
CA ALA A 280 2.27 -10.89 -9.95
C ALA A 280 2.58 -10.09 -11.22
N GLY A 281 2.46 -10.71 -12.40
CA GLY A 281 2.60 -10.03 -13.69
C GLY A 281 1.44 -9.09 -14.02
N ARG A 282 0.23 -9.36 -13.52
CA ARG A 282 -0.95 -8.49 -13.68
C ARG A 282 -1.38 -7.79 -12.41
N GLY A 283 -1.65 -8.48 -11.32
CA GLY A 283 -2.23 -7.83 -10.15
C GLY A 283 -2.02 -8.59 -8.87
N VAL A 284 -1.86 -7.86 -7.76
CA VAL A 284 -1.72 -8.44 -6.43
C VAL A 284 -2.92 -7.99 -5.59
N GLN A 285 -3.67 -8.94 -5.05
CA GLN A 285 -4.80 -8.71 -4.15
C GLN A 285 -4.51 -9.36 -2.80
N LEU A 286 -4.27 -8.54 -1.78
CA LEU A 286 -3.98 -9.00 -0.42
C LEU A 286 -5.14 -8.64 0.50
N ARG A 287 -5.70 -9.63 1.19
CA ARG A 287 -6.68 -9.43 2.25
C ARG A 287 -6.14 -10.07 3.53
N SER A 288 -5.84 -9.24 4.52
CA SER A 288 -5.44 -9.69 5.86
C SER A 288 -6.49 -9.31 6.90
N GLY A 289 -6.97 -10.31 7.65
CA GLY A 289 -7.94 -10.13 8.74
C GLY A 289 -7.36 -9.51 10.01
N PHE A 290 -6.04 -9.33 10.08
CA PHE A 290 -5.31 -8.69 11.17
C PHE A 290 -4.23 -7.80 10.57
N GLU A 291 -2.97 -8.24 10.55
CA GLU A 291 -1.81 -7.45 10.08
C GLU A 291 -1.16 -7.98 8.80
N LEU A 292 -0.44 -7.11 8.11
CA LEU A 292 0.45 -7.42 7.00
C LEU A 292 1.87 -6.97 7.35
N LEU A 293 2.80 -7.93 7.47
CA LEU A 293 4.19 -7.71 7.82
C LEU A 293 5.10 -8.00 6.63
N ASN A 294 5.55 -6.95 5.94
CA ASN A 294 6.60 -7.02 4.91
C ASN A 294 7.95 -6.64 5.54
N THR A 295 8.70 -7.62 6.02
CA THR A 295 9.86 -7.43 6.90
C THR A 295 11.13 -8.02 6.27
N ASN A 296 12.29 -7.75 6.88
CA ASN A 296 13.60 -8.24 6.41
C ASN A 296 13.85 -7.95 4.92
N GLN A 297 13.57 -6.72 4.47
CA GLN A 297 13.68 -6.33 3.06
C GLN A 297 12.76 -7.12 2.11
N GLY A 298 11.63 -7.64 2.61
CA GLY A 298 10.62 -8.30 1.79
C GLY A 298 10.13 -7.43 0.63
N SER A 299 9.77 -8.09 -0.47
CA SER A 299 9.34 -7.43 -1.71
C SER A 299 7.92 -7.85 -2.09
N ILE A 300 7.03 -6.89 -2.34
CA ILE A 300 5.69 -7.11 -2.88
C ILE A 300 5.56 -6.30 -4.18
N VAL A 301 5.38 -6.97 -5.31
CA VAL A 301 5.44 -6.34 -6.65
C VAL A 301 4.27 -6.77 -7.53
N ALA A 302 3.54 -5.80 -8.06
CA ALA A 302 2.50 -6.01 -9.06
C ALA A 302 2.87 -5.34 -10.40
N GLY A 303 2.80 -6.08 -11.51
CA GLY A 303 2.92 -5.52 -12.86
C GLY A 303 1.73 -4.65 -13.29
N GLY A 304 0.61 -4.71 -12.55
CA GLY A 304 -0.56 -3.85 -12.68
C GLY A 304 -0.99 -3.31 -11.31
N GLU A 305 -2.26 -3.44 -10.93
CA GLU A 305 -2.74 -2.92 -9.65
C GLU A 305 -2.27 -3.79 -8.47
N LEU A 306 -1.77 -3.14 -7.43
CA LEU A 306 -1.61 -3.72 -6.10
C LEU A 306 -2.73 -3.20 -5.19
N HIS A 307 -3.61 -4.09 -4.74
CA HIS A 307 -4.67 -3.78 -3.78
C HIS A 307 -4.46 -4.55 -2.49
N ALA A 308 -4.22 -3.83 -1.39
CA ALA A 308 -4.15 -4.42 -0.05
C ALA A 308 -5.28 -3.91 0.83
N ARG A 309 -6.04 -4.84 1.42
CA ARG A 309 -7.00 -4.58 2.51
C ARG A 309 -6.51 -5.24 3.78
N VAL A 310 -6.25 -4.47 4.82
CA VAL A 310 -5.68 -4.95 6.08
C VAL A 310 -6.52 -4.44 7.24
N ALA A 311 -7.00 -5.34 8.10
CA ALA A 311 -7.90 -4.95 9.18
C ALA A 311 -7.23 -4.04 10.23
N THR A 312 -5.93 -4.19 10.45
CA THR A 312 -5.15 -3.37 11.39
C THR A 312 -3.98 -2.68 10.68
N HIS A 313 -2.76 -3.14 10.90
CA HIS A 313 -1.54 -2.44 10.53
C HIS A 313 -0.87 -3.09 9.32
N LEU A 314 -0.28 -2.24 8.46
CA LEU A 314 0.67 -2.66 7.45
C LEU A 314 2.05 -2.17 7.89
N THR A 315 2.97 -3.10 8.12
CA THR A 315 4.38 -2.80 8.41
C THR A 315 5.24 -3.16 7.21
N ASN A 316 5.84 -2.15 6.59
CA ASN A 316 6.75 -2.28 5.47
C ASN A 316 8.16 -1.85 5.90
N HIS A 317 9.08 -2.80 5.95
CA HIS A 317 10.54 -2.60 6.12
C HIS A 317 11.30 -3.08 4.86
N GLY A 318 10.65 -3.01 3.69
CA GLY A 318 11.21 -3.43 2.41
C GLY A 318 10.63 -2.61 1.28
N LYS A 319 10.17 -3.28 0.22
CA LYS A 319 9.59 -2.63 -0.96
C LYS A 319 8.17 -3.13 -1.21
N ILE A 320 7.26 -2.18 -1.45
CA ILE A 320 5.92 -2.44 -2.00
C ILE A 320 5.77 -1.59 -3.26
N GLU A 321 5.52 -2.25 -4.38
CA GLU A 321 5.45 -1.61 -5.69
C GLU A 321 4.30 -2.16 -6.54
N GLY A 322 3.60 -1.27 -7.23
CA GLY A 322 2.61 -1.63 -8.24
C GLY A 322 2.69 -0.68 -9.43
N ARG A 323 2.03 -1.02 -10.54
CA ARG A 323 1.77 -0.03 -11.60
C ARG A 323 0.89 1.09 -11.07
N SER A 324 -0.19 0.72 -10.40
CA SER A 324 -1.02 1.58 -9.53
C SER A 324 -1.24 0.85 -8.21
N MET A 325 -1.59 1.58 -7.14
CA MET A 325 -1.81 0.95 -5.84
C MET A 325 -2.97 1.55 -5.08
N ARG A 326 -3.67 0.69 -4.33
CA ARG A 326 -4.67 1.05 -3.33
C ARG A 326 -4.41 0.30 -2.03
N LEU A 327 -4.21 1.03 -0.95
CA LEU A 327 -4.04 0.49 0.39
C LEU A 327 -5.22 0.93 1.27
N GLU A 328 -5.99 -0.02 1.78
CA GLU A 328 -7.13 0.21 2.68
C GLU A 328 -6.82 -0.46 4.03
N LEU A 329 -6.47 0.35 5.03
CA LEU A 329 -5.99 -0.12 6.33
C LEU A 329 -6.92 0.35 7.45
N GLY A 330 -7.33 -0.57 8.33
CA GLY A 330 -8.08 -0.23 9.54
C GLY A 330 -7.22 0.36 10.66
N GLY A 331 -5.90 0.44 10.47
CA GLY A 331 -4.91 0.93 11.42
C GLY A 331 -3.82 1.76 10.76
N THR A 332 -2.59 1.65 11.27
CA THR A 332 -1.44 2.47 10.86
C THR A 332 -0.68 1.84 9.69
N LEU A 333 -0.25 2.67 8.73
CA LEU A 333 0.78 2.34 7.76
C LEU A 333 2.17 2.69 8.33
N HIS A 334 3.00 1.68 8.60
CA HIS A 334 4.40 1.87 8.96
C HIS A 334 5.28 1.65 7.72
N ASN A 335 5.83 2.72 7.16
CA ASN A 335 6.73 2.75 6.01
C ASN A 335 8.08 3.39 6.36
N ALA A 336 8.48 3.33 7.64
CA ALA A 336 9.74 3.90 8.09
C ALA A 336 10.94 3.16 7.46
N ALA A 337 11.92 3.92 6.95
CA ALA A 337 13.10 3.41 6.25
C ALA A 337 12.79 2.41 5.10
N ALA A 338 11.60 2.51 4.49
CA ALA A 338 11.12 1.60 3.46
C ALA A 338 10.65 2.34 2.19
N SER A 339 10.22 1.57 1.18
CA SER A 339 9.74 2.13 -0.08
C SER A 339 8.34 1.65 -0.43
N LEU A 340 7.48 2.63 -0.76
CA LEU A 340 6.17 2.45 -1.34
C LEU A 340 6.11 3.23 -2.66
N SER A 341 5.90 2.56 -3.79
CA SER A 341 5.97 3.18 -5.11
C SER A 341 4.87 2.73 -6.08
N SER A 342 4.13 3.65 -6.69
CA SER A 342 3.40 3.38 -7.93
C SER A 342 4.25 3.79 -9.12
N THR A 343 4.41 2.90 -10.10
CA THR A 343 5.39 3.09 -11.20
C THR A 343 4.81 3.78 -12.42
N GLN A 344 3.49 3.75 -12.64
CA GLN A 344 2.86 4.40 -13.81
C GLN A 344 1.50 5.06 -13.53
N GLY A 345 0.82 4.71 -12.43
CA GLY A 345 -0.52 5.18 -12.09
C GLY A 345 -0.61 5.79 -10.70
N ASP A 346 -1.84 5.88 -10.18
CA ASP A 346 -2.14 6.51 -8.90
C ASP A 346 -1.64 5.67 -7.70
N LEU A 347 -1.45 6.35 -6.57
CA LEU A 347 -1.29 5.76 -5.25
C LEU A 347 -2.38 6.31 -4.32
N ASP A 348 -3.32 5.46 -3.93
CA ASP A 348 -4.37 5.77 -2.95
C ASP A 348 -4.06 5.04 -1.62
N ILE A 349 -4.04 5.77 -0.51
CA ILE A 349 -3.78 5.26 0.85
C ILE A 349 -4.90 5.74 1.79
N ASP A 350 -5.63 4.79 2.36
CA ASP A 350 -6.61 4.99 3.41
C ASP A 350 -6.14 4.27 4.68
N ALA A 351 -5.94 5.01 5.76
CA ALA A 351 -5.43 4.47 7.02
C ALA A 351 -5.90 5.31 8.21
N LEU A 352 -5.63 4.88 9.44
CA LEU A 352 -5.82 5.75 10.62
C LEU A 352 -4.66 6.71 10.80
N ALA A 353 -3.44 6.26 10.53
CA ALA A 353 -2.21 7.03 10.67
C ALA A 353 -1.12 6.49 9.73
N MET A 354 -0.05 7.26 9.55
CA MET A 354 1.05 6.92 8.65
C MET A 354 2.40 7.39 9.18
N ASP A 355 3.34 6.45 9.31
CA ASP A 355 4.75 6.73 9.57
C ASP A 355 5.58 6.50 8.31
N ASN A 356 6.18 7.57 7.79
CA ASN A 356 7.11 7.56 6.67
C ASN A 356 8.48 8.12 7.09
N THR A 357 8.85 8.00 8.37
CA THR A 357 10.13 8.48 8.88
C THR A 357 11.31 7.80 8.18
N SER A 358 12.19 8.59 7.57
CA SER A 358 13.28 8.10 6.70
C SER A 358 12.82 7.21 5.53
N GLY A 359 11.52 7.17 5.24
CA GLY A 359 10.90 6.34 4.22
C GLY A 359 10.69 7.10 2.90
N SER A 360 10.18 6.37 1.91
CA SER A 360 9.80 6.94 0.61
C SER A 360 8.40 6.50 0.20
N VAL A 361 7.61 7.48 -0.24
CA VAL A 361 6.29 7.30 -0.85
C VAL A 361 6.35 8.02 -2.19
N ASN A 362 6.27 7.27 -3.28
CA ASN A 362 6.36 7.81 -4.63
C ASN A 362 5.13 7.41 -5.44
N ALA A 363 4.39 8.39 -5.94
CA ALA A 363 3.32 8.16 -6.90
C ALA A 363 3.74 8.60 -8.29
N ALA A 364 3.60 7.75 -9.31
CA ALA A 364 3.93 8.15 -10.68
C ALA A 364 3.03 9.26 -11.23
N THR A 365 1.78 9.35 -10.74
CA THR A 365 0.78 10.32 -11.21
C THR A 365 0.12 11.02 -10.02
N ALA A 366 -1.10 10.67 -9.63
CA ALA A 366 -1.77 11.25 -8.46
C ALA A 366 -1.45 10.48 -7.18
N LEU A 367 -1.43 11.21 -6.05
CA LEU A 367 -1.28 10.66 -4.71
C LEU A 367 -2.45 11.10 -3.84
N ARG A 368 -3.15 10.17 -3.22
CA ARG A 368 -4.17 10.47 -2.21
C ARG A 368 -3.84 9.74 -0.91
N VAL A 369 -3.66 10.49 0.16
CA VAL A 369 -3.49 9.96 1.52
C VAL A 369 -4.60 10.51 2.39
N ARG A 370 -5.54 9.65 2.78
CA ARG A 370 -6.67 9.99 3.66
C ARG A 370 -6.50 9.26 4.98
N LEU A 371 -6.14 10.02 6.00
CA LEU A 371 -6.02 9.55 7.36
C LEU A 371 -7.20 10.01 8.21
N ALA A 372 -7.41 9.38 9.36
CA ALA A 372 -8.42 9.84 10.31
C ALA A 372 -8.13 11.29 10.78
N ASP A 373 -9.17 12.05 11.12
CA ASP A 373 -9.03 13.42 11.63
C ASP A 373 -8.28 13.49 12.98
N THR A 374 -8.27 12.39 13.74
CA THR A 374 -7.46 12.23 14.96
C THR A 374 -6.10 11.57 14.69
N GLY A 375 -5.87 11.17 13.44
CA GLY A 375 -4.67 10.49 12.96
C GLY A 375 -3.47 11.42 12.81
N TRP A 376 -2.37 10.83 12.35
CA TRP A 376 -1.13 11.55 12.12
C TRP A 376 -0.41 11.03 10.88
N LEU A 377 0.29 11.94 10.20
CA LEU A 377 1.25 11.66 9.14
C LEU A 377 2.60 12.19 9.58
N TYR A 378 3.57 11.30 9.79
CA TYR A 378 4.95 11.68 10.10
C TYR A 378 5.87 11.33 8.94
N ASN A 379 6.61 12.33 8.46
CA ASN A 379 7.53 12.25 7.34
C ASN A 379 8.91 12.80 7.74
N ALA A 380 9.33 12.59 8.99
CA ALA A 380 10.60 13.11 9.47
C ALA A 380 11.77 12.46 8.69
N ASP A 381 12.67 13.27 8.13
CA ASP A 381 13.77 12.81 7.26
C ASP A 381 13.31 11.93 6.07
N GLY A 382 12.00 11.89 5.77
CA GLY A 382 11.38 11.07 4.75
C GLY A 382 11.04 11.85 3.48
N SER A 383 10.57 11.13 2.46
CA SER A 383 10.16 11.71 1.17
C SER A 383 8.76 11.27 0.75
N ILE A 384 7.95 12.24 0.34
CA ILE A 384 6.66 12.03 -0.31
C ILE A 384 6.70 12.76 -1.66
N LYS A 385 6.57 12.01 -2.74
CA LYS A 385 6.61 12.55 -4.10
C LYS A 385 5.45 12.08 -4.94
N SER A 386 5.04 12.93 -5.89
CA SER A 386 4.05 12.58 -6.90
C SER A 386 4.39 13.22 -8.24
N GLY A 387 3.90 12.61 -9.32
CA GLY A 387 3.97 13.16 -10.67
C GLY A 387 3.03 14.35 -10.87
N THR A 388 2.58 14.54 -12.10
CA THR A 388 1.76 15.69 -12.51
C THR A 388 0.28 15.59 -12.11
N GLY A 389 -0.12 14.47 -11.50
CA GLY A 389 -1.48 14.30 -10.98
C GLY A 389 -1.69 15.12 -9.70
N ALA A 390 -2.96 15.35 -9.35
CA ALA A 390 -3.30 16.04 -8.10
C ALA A 390 -2.82 15.23 -6.88
N THR A 391 -2.29 15.93 -5.88
CA THR A 391 -1.89 15.34 -4.61
C THR A 391 -2.79 15.81 -3.49
N VAL A 392 -3.41 14.88 -2.77
CA VAL A 392 -4.30 15.17 -1.65
C VAL A 392 -3.76 14.49 -0.39
N LEU A 393 -3.43 15.27 0.63
CA LEU A 393 -2.97 14.78 1.93
C LEU A 393 -3.94 15.29 3.01
N SER A 394 -4.60 14.38 3.73
CA SER A 394 -5.56 14.72 4.78
C SER A 394 -5.25 13.94 6.05
N THR A 395 -5.08 14.63 7.17
CA THR A 395 -4.71 14.04 8.47
C THR A 395 -5.10 14.95 9.62
N GLY A 396 -5.11 14.49 10.87
CA GLY A 396 -5.19 15.36 12.04
C GLY A 396 -3.89 16.13 12.27
N LYS A 397 -2.80 15.41 12.53
CA LYS A 397 -1.46 15.99 12.71
C LYS A 397 -0.57 15.68 11.52
N PHE A 398 0.16 16.67 11.05
CA PHE A 398 1.14 16.53 9.98
C PHE A 398 2.52 16.95 10.48
N GLY A 399 3.49 16.05 10.44
CA GLY A 399 4.90 16.34 10.77
C GLY A 399 5.82 16.08 9.59
N ASN A 400 6.57 17.09 9.16
CA ASN A 400 7.52 17.05 8.05
C ASN A 400 8.93 17.53 8.47
N ALA A 401 9.36 17.24 9.69
CA ALA A 401 10.63 17.74 10.19
C ALA A 401 11.81 17.22 9.35
N ARG A 402 12.57 18.12 8.71
CA ARG A 402 13.64 17.76 7.73
C ARG A 402 13.19 16.84 6.58
N GLY A 403 11.89 16.63 6.43
CA GLY A 403 11.31 15.82 5.36
C GLY A 403 11.08 16.63 4.09
N ALA A 404 10.81 15.93 2.99
CA ALA A 404 10.48 16.54 1.71
C ALA A 404 9.12 16.06 1.19
N ILE A 405 8.29 17.03 0.78
CA ILE A 405 7.09 16.83 -0.03
C ILE A 405 7.33 17.54 -1.36
N GLU A 406 7.37 16.79 -2.45
CA GLU A 406 7.63 17.30 -3.80
C GLU A 406 6.58 16.79 -4.78
N VAL A 407 5.65 17.66 -5.18
CA VAL A 407 4.53 17.26 -6.05
C VAL A 407 4.62 17.94 -7.40
N GLY A 408 4.48 17.17 -8.47
CA GLY A 408 4.53 17.64 -9.87
C GLY A 408 3.24 18.31 -10.35
N GLY A 409 2.12 18.07 -9.67
CA GLY A 409 0.80 18.65 -9.95
C GLY A 409 0.32 19.63 -8.87
N ASP A 410 -0.99 19.78 -8.76
CA ASP A 410 -1.63 20.58 -7.72
C ASP A 410 -1.56 19.89 -6.34
N LEU A 411 -1.40 20.68 -5.28
CA LEU A 411 -1.36 20.21 -3.89
C LEU A 411 -2.63 20.62 -3.13
N GLN A 412 -3.30 19.66 -2.51
CA GLN A 412 -4.29 19.91 -1.47
C GLN A 412 -3.81 19.25 -0.18
N LEU A 413 -3.59 20.05 0.86
CA LEU A 413 -3.16 19.56 2.17
C LEU A 413 -4.14 20.06 3.23
N ARG A 414 -4.73 19.13 3.98
CA ARG A 414 -5.58 19.44 5.14
C ARG A 414 -5.00 18.81 6.39
N ALA A 415 -4.83 19.63 7.42
CA ALA A 415 -4.42 19.18 8.75
C ALA A 415 -5.11 20.00 9.85
N SER A 416 -5.26 19.45 11.06
CA SER A 416 -5.55 20.29 12.24
C SER A 416 -4.30 21.09 12.61
N SER A 417 -3.13 20.45 12.63
CA SER A 417 -1.84 21.10 12.87
C SER A 417 -0.77 20.55 11.92
N LEU A 418 0.01 21.46 11.32
CA LEU A 418 1.12 21.11 10.42
C LEU A 418 2.42 21.69 10.94
N ALA A 419 3.40 20.82 11.18
CA ALA A 419 4.76 21.17 11.55
C ALA A 419 5.75 20.77 10.45
N ASN A 420 6.42 21.75 9.85
CA ASN A 420 7.41 21.60 8.80
C ASN A 420 8.82 22.08 9.21
N PRO A 421 9.29 21.99 10.46
CA PRO A 421 10.55 22.63 10.86
C PRO A 421 11.75 22.03 10.12
N GLY A 422 12.54 22.89 9.46
CA GLY A 422 13.67 22.44 8.62
C GLY A 422 13.26 21.60 7.40
N GLY A 423 11.97 21.42 7.14
CA GLY A 423 11.44 20.62 6.06
C GLY A 423 11.17 21.43 4.79
N ARG A 424 10.74 20.71 3.75
CA ARG A 424 10.39 21.28 2.45
C ARG A 424 9.02 20.78 1.98
N ILE A 425 8.18 21.72 1.58
CA ILE A 425 6.93 21.48 0.86
C ILE A 425 7.01 22.25 -0.46
N ALA A 426 7.03 21.52 -1.58
CA ALA A 426 7.13 22.08 -2.91
C ALA A 426 6.05 21.53 -3.85
N ALA A 427 5.39 22.43 -4.56
CA ALA A 427 4.39 22.09 -5.57
C ALA A 427 4.64 22.81 -6.88
N ASP A 428 4.52 22.04 -7.96
CA ASP A 428 4.71 22.47 -9.33
C ASP A 428 3.45 23.11 -9.94
N GLY A 429 2.28 22.66 -9.49
CA GLY A 429 0.97 23.25 -9.76
C GLY A 429 0.60 24.33 -8.73
N ALA A 430 -0.70 24.56 -8.58
CA ALA A 430 -1.24 25.40 -7.51
C ALA A 430 -1.34 24.63 -6.19
N ALA A 431 -1.41 25.33 -5.07
CA ALA A 431 -1.55 24.69 -3.76
C ALA A 431 -2.65 25.32 -2.91
N GLN A 432 -3.40 24.47 -2.22
CA GLN A 432 -4.30 24.83 -1.14
C GLN A 432 -3.89 24.07 0.12
N ILE A 433 -3.54 24.81 1.17
CA ILE A 433 -3.16 24.26 2.47
C ILE A 433 -4.13 24.83 3.51
N ASP A 434 -4.95 23.97 4.10
CA ASP A 434 -5.90 24.33 5.15
C ASP A 434 -5.43 23.71 6.48
N CYS A 435 -5.15 24.54 7.48
CA CYS A 435 -4.76 24.16 8.84
C CYS A 435 -5.77 24.66 9.87
N GLY A 436 -6.27 23.79 10.75
CA GLY A 436 -7.23 24.17 11.79
C GLY A 436 -6.65 25.10 12.85
N GLU A 437 -5.49 24.76 13.42
CA GLU A 437 -4.94 25.37 14.64
C GLU A 437 -3.59 26.05 14.40
N LYS A 438 -2.63 25.35 13.78
CA LYS A 438 -1.26 25.84 13.63
C LYS A 438 -0.63 25.40 12.31
N PHE A 439 0.12 26.31 11.70
CA PHE A 439 1.08 26.02 10.63
C PHE A 439 2.46 26.52 11.05
N ASP A 440 3.42 25.61 11.17
CA ASP A 440 4.79 25.89 11.57
C ASP A 440 5.73 25.59 10.40
N ASN A 441 6.33 26.64 9.86
CA ASN A 441 7.29 26.64 8.76
C ASN A 441 8.61 27.29 9.20
N SER A 442 8.94 27.23 10.49
CA SER A 442 10.17 27.84 11.00
C SER A 442 11.41 27.13 10.42
N SER A 443 12.38 27.92 9.96
CA SER A 443 13.59 27.46 9.26
C SER A 443 13.32 26.51 8.08
N ALA A 444 12.15 26.65 7.43
CA ALA A 444 11.65 25.71 6.45
C ALA A 444 11.24 26.38 5.13
N LEU A 445 10.97 25.56 4.13
CA LEU A 445 10.54 26.02 2.80
C LEU A 445 9.13 25.52 2.47
N LEU A 446 8.23 26.45 2.20
CA LEU A 446 7.00 26.23 1.46
C LEU A 446 7.11 27.03 0.15
N LYS A 447 7.24 26.34 -0.98
CA LYS A 447 7.38 26.99 -2.30
C LYS A 447 6.47 26.36 -3.33
N VAL A 448 5.61 27.18 -3.91
CA VAL A 448 4.65 26.77 -4.94
C VAL A 448 4.95 27.53 -6.21
N ARG A 449 4.98 26.85 -7.35
CA ARG A 449 5.32 27.51 -8.63
C ARG A 449 4.18 28.37 -9.15
N ARG A 450 2.93 27.97 -8.92
CA ARG A 450 1.73 28.73 -9.29
C ARG A 450 1.18 29.49 -8.08
N GLY A 451 -0.13 29.69 -8.02
CA GLY A 451 -0.80 30.29 -6.87
C GLY A 451 -0.82 29.39 -5.62
N LEU A 452 -0.74 30.01 -4.44
CA LEU A 452 -0.85 29.35 -3.13
C LEU A 452 -1.95 30.02 -2.30
N THR A 453 -2.89 29.21 -1.81
CA THR A 453 -3.83 29.59 -0.76
C THR A 453 -3.47 28.85 0.52
N LEU A 454 -3.13 29.59 1.57
CA LEU A 454 -2.85 29.07 2.91
C LEU A 454 -3.92 29.60 3.88
N ARG A 455 -4.74 28.72 4.45
CA ARG A 455 -5.75 29.09 5.46
C ARG A 455 -5.39 28.47 6.79
N VAL A 456 -5.26 29.28 7.83
CA VAL A 456 -4.86 28.81 9.17
C VAL A 456 -5.77 29.42 10.21
N GLY A 457 -6.54 28.59 10.92
CA GLY A 457 -7.48 29.05 11.94
C GLY A 457 -6.83 29.60 13.22
N GLY A 458 -5.55 29.32 13.45
CA GLY A 458 -4.78 29.89 14.56
C GLY A 458 -3.47 30.55 14.12
N ALA A 459 -2.34 30.03 14.58
CA ALA A 459 -1.04 30.68 14.45
C ALA A 459 -0.21 30.15 13.26
N VAL A 460 0.39 31.07 12.53
CA VAL A 460 1.41 30.82 11.51
C VAL A 460 2.78 31.23 12.04
N ALA A 461 3.69 30.28 12.11
CA ALA A 461 5.09 30.48 12.47
C ALA A 461 5.95 30.32 11.20
N ASN A 462 6.70 31.35 10.84
CA ASN A 462 7.59 31.37 9.67
C ASN A 462 8.93 32.02 10.05
N GLU A 463 9.40 31.80 11.28
CA GLU A 463 10.67 32.38 11.74
C GLU A 463 11.84 31.77 10.96
N TYR A 464 12.64 32.63 10.31
CA TYR A 464 13.72 32.21 9.40
C TYR A 464 13.29 31.24 8.28
N GLY A 465 11.97 31.11 8.06
CA GLY A 465 11.38 30.28 7.03
C GLY A 465 11.03 31.09 5.77
N MET A 466 10.60 30.37 4.74
CA MET A 466 10.14 30.95 3.49
C MET A 466 8.80 30.36 3.08
N ILE A 467 7.81 31.22 2.86
CA ILE A 467 6.54 30.92 2.21
C ILE A 467 6.51 31.71 0.90
N ALA A 468 6.45 31.01 -0.24
CA ALA A 468 6.52 31.66 -1.54
C ALA A 468 5.59 31.03 -2.58
N ALA A 469 5.01 31.89 -3.41
CA ALA A 469 4.26 31.54 -4.62
C ALA A 469 4.89 32.21 -5.85
N GLY A 470 4.86 31.53 -6.99
CA GLY A 470 5.28 32.15 -8.26
C GLY A 470 4.26 33.14 -8.80
N GLU A 471 2.98 32.84 -8.61
CA GLU A 471 1.83 33.69 -8.96
C GLU A 471 1.27 34.33 -7.67
N ASP A 472 -0.05 34.32 -7.47
CA ASP A 472 -0.70 34.92 -6.32
C ASP A 472 -0.52 34.09 -5.03
N LEU A 473 -0.33 34.77 -3.91
CA LEU A 473 -0.26 34.19 -2.57
C LEU A 473 -1.36 34.78 -1.69
N GLN A 474 -2.27 33.94 -1.24
CA GLN A 474 -3.31 34.30 -0.28
C GLN A 474 -3.06 33.58 1.04
N VAL A 475 -2.99 34.32 2.15
CA VAL A 475 -2.85 33.78 3.50
C VAL A 475 -4.00 34.29 4.37
N ALA A 476 -4.92 33.40 4.73
CA ALA A 476 -5.99 33.69 5.67
C ALA A 476 -5.57 33.28 7.10
N LEU A 477 -5.60 34.24 8.03
CA LEU A 477 -5.08 34.11 9.39
C LEU A 477 -6.21 34.25 10.41
N GLY A 478 -6.37 33.25 11.28
CA GLY A 478 -7.33 33.32 12.39
C GLY A 478 -6.79 33.99 13.66
N ALA A 479 -5.46 34.01 13.88
CA ALA A 479 -4.89 34.62 15.09
C ALA A 479 -3.59 35.42 14.89
N LYS A 480 -2.51 34.78 14.41
CA LYS A 480 -1.19 35.44 14.33
C LYS A 480 -0.36 34.93 13.16
N LEU A 481 0.39 35.83 12.52
CA LEU A 481 1.55 35.51 11.70
C LEU A 481 2.82 36.03 12.38
N SER A 482 3.79 35.14 12.60
CA SER A 482 5.15 35.46 13.03
C SER A 482 6.10 35.21 11.87
N ASN A 483 6.64 36.28 11.29
CA ASN A 483 7.61 36.25 10.18
C ASN A 483 8.97 36.79 10.63
N LEU A 484 9.42 36.42 11.84
CA LEU A 484 10.66 36.94 12.41
C LEU A 484 11.87 36.45 11.62
N GLY A 485 12.60 37.35 10.96
CA GLY A 485 13.72 36.99 10.07
C GLY A 485 13.32 36.09 8.89
N GLY A 486 12.01 35.91 8.66
CA GLY A 486 11.46 35.04 7.64
C GLY A 486 11.09 35.80 6.37
N ARG A 487 10.55 35.07 5.39
CA ARG A 487 10.11 35.60 4.10
C ARG A 487 8.73 35.10 3.72
N VAL A 488 7.86 36.02 3.33
CA VAL A 488 6.56 35.74 2.69
C VAL A 488 6.49 36.49 1.36
N GLU A 489 6.39 35.79 0.24
CA GLU A 489 6.58 36.41 -1.08
C GLU A 489 5.65 35.84 -2.18
N ALA A 490 4.97 36.73 -2.89
CA ALA A 490 4.40 36.45 -4.21
C ALA A 490 5.36 37.00 -5.27
N LEU A 491 6.00 36.15 -6.07
CA LEU A 491 7.11 36.55 -6.95
C LEU A 491 6.65 37.47 -8.09
N GLN A 492 5.55 37.13 -8.75
CA GLN A 492 4.99 37.92 -9.87
C GLN A 492 3.57 38.43 -9.60
N GLY A 493 2.88 37.82 -8.63
CA GLY A 493 1.47 38.07 -8.35
C GLY A 493 1.20 39.00 -7.17
N GLU A 494 -0.05 38.98 -6.74
CA GLU A 494 -0.52 39.63 -5.52
C GLU A 494 -0.18 38.80 -4.28
N LEU A 495 0.24 39.48 -3.21
CA LEU A 495 0.26 38.90 -1.86
C LEU A 495 -0.87 39.51 -1.05
N HIS A 496 -1.82 38.67 -0.61
CA HIS A 496 -2.90 39.06 0.30
C HIS A 496 -2.75 38.33 1.64
N LEU A 497 -2.44 39.09 2.70
CA LEU A 497 -2.49 38.63 4.09
C LEU A 497 -3.81 39.10 4.70
N HIS A 498 -4.80 38.21 4.76
CA HIS A 498 -6.13 38.49 5.27
C HIS A 498 -6.28 37.95 6.70
N GLY A 499 -6.41 38.83 7.68
CA GLY A 499 -6.69 38.44 9.06
C GLY A 499 -7.17 39.63 9.86
N PRO A 500 -8.39 40.15 9.65
CA PRO A 500 -8.85 41.40 10.25
C PRO A 500 -8.70 41.44 11.78
N ASP A 501 -8.84 40.30 12.46
CA ASP A 501 -8.66 40.15 13.90
C ASP A 501 -7.24 39.68 14.32
N ALA A 502 -6.38 39.39 13.34
CA ALA A 502 -5.07 38.82 13.54
C ALA A 502 -3.98 39.86 13.86
N SER A 503 -2.88 39.38 14.45
CA SER A 503 -1.64 40.15 14.62
C SER A 503 -0.56 39.63 13.68
N ILE A 504 0.14 40.52 12.99
CA ILE A 504 1.26 40.18 12.10
C ILE A 504 2.53 40.83 12.66
N ASP A 505 3.55 40.01 12.95
CA ASP A 505 4.89 40.48 13.34
C ASP A 505 5.90 40.13 12.25
N ASN A 506 6.42 41.14 11.56
CA ASN A 506 7.41 41.02 10.50
C ASN A 506 8.82 41.41 10.99
N GLY A 507 9.13 41.32 12.30
CA GLY A 507 10.42 41.76 12.83
C GLY A 507 11.64 41.17 12.10
N GLY A 508 12.50 42.01 11.53
CA GLY A 508 13.66 41.58 10.72
C GLY A 508 13.32 40.74 9.48
N GLY A 509 12.04 40.58 9.14
CA GLY A 509 11.56 39.76 8.04
C GLY A 509 11.27 40.54 6.77
N ASP A 510 10.98 39.80 5.71
CA ASP A 510 10.61 40.29 4.39
C ASP A 510 9.18 39.84 4.02
N ILE A 511 8.33 40.79 3.67
CA ILE A 511 7.02 40.54 3.06
C ILE A 511 6.99 41.27 1.72
N ALA A 512 6.83 40.54 0.61
CA ALA A 512 6.98 41.10 -0.72
C ALA A 512 5.91 40.61 -1.70
N ALA A 513 5.51 41.48 -2.62
CA ALA A 513 4.67 41.16 -3.76
C ALA A 513 5.29 41.70 -5.05
N GLY A 514 5.25 40.92 -6.12
CA GLY A 514 5.59 41.39 -7.47
C GLY A 514 4.58 42.39 -8.02
N SER A 515 3.32 42.28 -7.61
CA SER A 515 2.25 43.21 -7.95
C SER A 515 1.74 43.93 -6.69
N VAL A 516 0.53 43.62 -6.21
CA VAL A 516 -0.06 44.29 -5.05
C VAL A 516 0.27 43.54 -3.77
N LEU A 517 0.72 44.27 -2.74
CA LEU A 517 0.75 43.79 -1.37
C LEU A 517 -0.48 44.31 -0.62
N ARG A 518 -1.41 43.41 -0.24
CA ARG A 518 -2.56 43.71 0.61
C ARG A 518 -2.40 43.06 1.98
N ILE A 519 -2.60 43.86 3.04
CA ILE A 519 -2.58 43.35 4.41
C ILE A 519 -3.79 43.88 5.17
N GLU A 520 -4.56 42.98 5.77
CA GLU A 520 -5.66 43.28 6.68
C GLU A 520 -5.35 42.66 8.05
N ALA A 521 -5.22 43.47 9.11
CA ALA A 521 -4.85 43.00 10.45
C ALA A 521 -5.27 43.94 11.59
N THR A 522 -5.58 43.43 12.78
CA THR A 522 -5.80 44.31 13.95
C THR A 522 -4.49 44.95 14.41
N ARG A 523 -3.36 44.25 14.29
CA ARG A 523 -2.02 44.78 14.60
C ARG A 523 -1.01 44.34 13.55
N LEU A 524 -0.22 45.28 13.06
CA LEU A 524 0.88 45.05 12.12
C LEU A 524 2.17 45.66 12.67
N LYS A 525 3.18 44.82 12.93
CA LYS A 525 4.51 45.24 13.38
C LYS A 525 5.53 44.97 12.28
N ASN A 526 6.25 46.01 11.89
CA ASN A 526 7.32 45.99 10.89
C ASN A 526 8.53 46.72 11.47
N GLY A 527 9.45 46.00 12.11
CA GLY A 527 10.60 46.63 12.76
C GLY A 527 11.87 45.81 12.72
N GLY A 528 12.98 46.36 13.21
CA GLY A 528 14.28 45.68 13.20
C GLY A 528 14.82 45.42 11.80
N GLN A 529 14.82 46.43 10.93
CA GLN A 529 15.18 46.39 9.50
C GLN A 529 14.23 45.57 8.60
N ALA A 530 13.05 45.23 9.08
CA ALA A 530 12.01 44.56 8.32
C ALA A 530 11.58 45.32 7.05
N ARG A 531 11.17 44.58 6.02
CA ARG A 531 10.71 45.15 4.74
C ARG A 531 9.32 44.65 4.36
N MET A 532 8.48 45.59 3.92
CA MET A 532 7.22 45.33 3.21
C MET A 532 7.27 46.06 1.88
N ILE A 533 7.24 45.32 0.77
CA ILE A 533 7.46 45.87 -0.58
C ILE A 533 6.40 45.34 -1.55
N GLY A 534 5.86 46.21 -2.39
CA GLY A 534 5.03 45.85 -3.54
C GLY A 534 5.10 46.92 -4.62
N ASP A 535 4.59 46.63 -5.81
CA ASP A 535 4.34 47.68 -6.81
C ASP A 535 3.30 48.65 -6.25
N ASP A 536 2.19 48.10 -5.78
CA ASP A 536 1.23 48.81 -4.93
C ASP A 536 1.20 48.17 -3.55
N VAL A 537 1.00 48.98 -2.52
CA VAL A 537 0.86 48.51 -1.13
C VAL A 537 -0.42 49.09 -0.55
N SER A 538 -1.30 48.22 -0.05
CA SER A 538 -2.55 48.57 0.62
C SER A 538 -2.61 47.92 1.98
N LEU A 539 -2.56 48.72 3.05
CA LEU A 539 -2.64 48.25 4.42
C LEU A 539 -3.95 48.72 5.05
N ARG A 540 -4.76 47.80 5.57
CA ARG A 540 -5.93 48.09 6.39
C ARG A 540 -5.72 47.50 7.78
N VAL A 541 -5.32 48.33 8.74
CA VAL A 541 -4.85 47.82 10.02
C VAL A 541 -5.28 48.63 11.23
N GLY A 542 -5.63 48.00 12.34
CA GLY A 542 -5.95 48.74 13.57
C GLY A 542 -4.75 49.57 14.07
N LYS A 543 -3.64 48.90 14.39
CA LYS A 543 -2.38 49.56 14.78
C LYS A 543 -1.23 49.13 13.89
N LEU A 544 -0.57 50.10 13.27
CA LEU A 544 0.67 49.92 12.51
C LEU A 544 1.87 50.41 13.33
N ALA A 545 2.82 49.53 13.64
CA ALA A 545 4.10 49.88 14.23
C ALA A 545 5.23 49.61 13.22
N ASN A 546 5.71 50.65 12.56
CA ASN A 546 6.82 50.64 11.62
C ASN A 546 8.09 51.27 12.26
N THR A 547 8.55 50.72 13.37
CA THR A 547 9.71 51.23 14.13
C THR A 547 10.99 50.56 13.64
N ASP A 548 11.92 51.32 13.06
CA ASP A 548 13.12 50.80 12.40
C ASP A 548 12.82 49.82 11.23
N GLY A 549 11.63 49.93 10.63
CA GLY A 549 11.20 49.13 9.47
C GLY A 549 11.04 49.96 8.20
N ARG A 550 10.87 49.29 7.06
CA ARG A 550 10.59 49.90 5.77
C ARG A 550 9.31 49.35 5.14
N ILE A 551 8.38 50.24 4.82
CA ILE A 551 7.20 49.97 3.98
C ILE A 551 7.39 50.78 2.69
N ALA A 552 7.37 50.12 1.53
CA ALA A 552 7.62 50.76 0.25
C ALA A 552 6.71 50.27 -0.86
N ALA A 553 5.99 51.20 -1.50
CA ALA A 553 5.31 50.97 -2.77
C ALA A 553 6.14 51.54 -3.93
N GLN A 554 6.26 50.82 -5.04
CA GLN A 554 6.89 51.36 -6.25
C GLN A 554 6.02 52.43 -6.93
N ARG A 555 4.70 52.29 -6.83
CA ARG A 555 3.69 53.19 -7.43
C ARG A 555 2.78 53.77 -6.34
N LYS A 556 1.75 53.03 -5.91
CA LYS A 556 0.72 53.57 -4.99
C LYS A 556 0.79 52.93 -3.60
N LEU A 557 0.76 53.78 -2.58
CA LEU A 557 0.64 53.37 -1.18
C LEU A 557 -0.71 53.83 -0.62
N ARG A 558 -1.45 52.93 0.00
CA ARG A 558 -2.63 53.26 0.80
C ARG A 558 -2.50 52.63 2.19
N ILE A 559 -2.71 53.42 3.24
CA ILE A 559 -2.75 52.95 4.62
C ILE A 559 -4.04 53.48 5.25
N ASP A 560 -4.94 52.57 5.62
CA ASP A 560 -6.12 52.82 6.45
C ASP A 560 -5.82 52.24 7.84
N ALA A 561 -5.65 53.12 8.84
CA ALA A 561 -5.30 52.66 10.18
C ALA A 561 -5.84 53.50 11.34
N SER A 562 -6.14 52.85 12.47
CA SER A 562 -6.53 53.59 13.67
C SER A 562 -5.37 54.37 14.28
N ALA A 563 -4.16 53.81 14.23
CA ALA A 563 -2.93 54.49 14.64
C ALA A 563 -1.70 54.01 13.87
N ILE A 564 -0.79 54.93 13.54
CA ILE A 564 0.49 54.65 12.89
C ILE A 564 1.63 55.15 13.77
N ASP A 565 2.56 54.26 14.13
CA ASP A 565 3.83 54.59 14.76
C ASP A 565 4.97 54.32 13.76
N ASN A 566 5.48 55.37 13.14
CA ASN A 566 6.61 55.34 12.21
C ASN A 566 7.88 55.95 12.83
N ARG A 567 8.00 55.93 14.16
CA ARG A 567 9.15 56.51 14.87
C ARG A 567 10.42 55.67 14.72
N ASP A 568 11.48 56.13 15.37
CA ASP A 568 12.70 55.34 15.62
C ASP A 568 13.33 54.77 14.35
N GLY A 569 13.51 55.61 13.32
CA GLY A 569 14.12 55.22 12.06
C GLY A 569 13.16 54.59 11.04
N GLY A 570 11.86 54.47 11.37
CA GLY A 570 10.80 53.99 10.49
C GLY A 570 10.74 54.72 9.14
N ARG A 571 10.49 53.97 8.06
CA ARG A 571 10.44 54.49 6.68
C ARG A 571 9.17 54.04 5.98
N ILE A 572 8.36 55.00 5.54
CA ILE A 572 7.22 54.78 4.65
C ILE A 572 7.52 55.52 3.34
N VAL A 573 7.51 54.80 2.23
CA VAL A 573 7.92 55.33 0.92
C VAL A 573 6.91 54.96 -0.17
N ALA A 574 6.56 55.91 -1.02
CA ALA A 574 5.80 55.66 -2.25
C ALA A 574 6.50 56.29 -3.46
N GLY A 575 6.35 55.66 -4.63
CA GLY A 575 6.82 56.20 -5.89
C GLY A 575 5.93 57.32 -6.39
N ASP A 576 4.66 57.03 -6.66
CA ASP A 576 3.74 57.96 -7.33
C ASP A 576 2.86 58.68 -6.31
N THR A 577 2.02 57.95 -5.58
CA THR A 577 1.05 58.53 -4.64
C THR A 577 1.04 57.79 -3.32
N ALA A 578 0.81 58.50 -2.21
CA ALA A 578 0.47 57.87 -0.94
C ALA A 578 -0.78 58.50 -0.31
N GLU A 579 -1.70 57.67 0.17
CA GLU A 579 -2.86 58.07 0.97
C GLU A 579 -2.82 57.39 2.33
N LEU A 580 -2.82 58.18 3.40
CA LEU A 580 -2.81 57.72 4.77
C LEU A 580 -4.10 58.22 5.45
N ASP A 581 -5.06 57.31 5.60
CA ASP A 581 -6.30 57.51 6.33
C ASP A 581 -6.07 57.02 7.77
N ILE A 582 -6.15 57.94 8.73
CA ILE A 582 -5.74 57.74 10.13
C ILE A 582 -6.90 58.12 11.05
N GLU A 583 -7.36 57.21 11.92
CA GLU A 583 -8.47 57.55 12.82
C GLU A 583 -8.03 58.40 14.01
N ASN A 584 -6.92 58.03 14.68
CA ASN A 584 -6.52 58.66 15.95
C ASN A 584 -5.18 59.38 15.89
N VAL A 585 -4.10 58.69 15.52
CA VAL A 585 -2.75 59.30 15.61
C VAL A 585 -1.76 58.74 14.61
N LEU A 586 -0.97 59.63 14.01
CA LEU A 586 0.26 59.33 13.29
C LEU A 586 1.44 59.90 14.07
N ARG A 587 2.36 59.03 14.52
CA ARG A 587 3.64 59.42 15.13
C ARG A 587 4.78 59.17 14.16
N ASN A 588 5.51 60.20 13.76
CA ASN A 588 6.61 60.13 12.81
C ASN A 588 7.93 60.72 13.35
N GLY A 589 8.03 60.95 14.66
CA GLY A 589 9.26 61.49 15.26
C GLY A 589 10.48 60.57 15.08
N GLY A 590 11.58 61.10 14.55
CA GLY A 590 12.74 60.30 14.14
C GLY A 590 12.50 59.39 12.92
N GLY A 591 11.28 59.39 12.39
CA GLY A 591 10.84 58.63 11.23
C GLY A 591 10.94 59.39 9.91
N ARG A 592 10.67 58.69 8.81
CA ARG A 592 10.60 59.27 7.46
C ARG A 592 9.37 58.78 6.70
N ILE A 593 8.58 59.73 6.20
CA ILE A 593 7.54 59.51 5.20
C ILE A 593 7.96 60.26 3.92
N LYS A 594 8.08 59.54 2.80
CA LYS A 594 8.53 60.12 1.52
C LYS A 594 7.68 59.64 0.35
N VAL A 595 7.09 60.57 -0.38
CA VAL A 595 6.52 60.31 -1.70
C VAL A 595 7.42 60.97 -2.73
N ARG A 596 7.75 60.26 -3.82
CA ARG A 596 8.60 60.83 -4.89
C ARG A 596 7.79 61.65 -5.90
N GLY A 597 6.65 61.12 -6.32
CA GLY A 597 5.82 61.63 -7.40
C GLY A 597 4.81 62.66 -6.94
N ASP A 598 3.55 62.40 -7.26
CA ASP A 598 2.54 63.41 -7.54
C ASP A 598 1.81 63.90 -6.29
N GLU A 599 1.47 63.00 -5.36
CA GLU A 599 0.59 63.36 -4.24
C GLU A 599 0.85 62.58 -2.94
N LEU A 600 0.84 63.29 -1.83
CA LEU A 600 0.73 62.73 -0.48
C LEU A 600 -0.55 63.27 0.17
N VAL A 601 -1.47 62.37 0.49
CA VAL A 601 -2.72 62.69 1.19
C VAL A 601 -2.65 62.15 2.62
N LEU A 602 -2.85 63.01 3.60
CA LEU A 602 -2.96 62.68 5.02
C LEU A 602 -4.36 63.07 5.51
N ARG A 603 -5.16 62.09 5.96
CA ARG A 603 -6.48 62.32 6.53
C ARG A 603 -6.52 61.82 7.97
N ALA A 604 -6.65 62.74 8.92
CA ALA A 604 -6.83 62.49 10.34
C ALA A 604 -7.87 63.47 10.93
N PRO A 605 -9.11 63.51 10.42
CA PRO A 605 -10.05 64.61 10.68
C PRO A 605 -10.46 64.78 12.15
N ARG A 606 -10.22 63.76 13.00
CA ARG A 606 -10.41 63.77 14.46
C ARG A 606 -9.17 63.27 15.22
N GLY A 607 -8.02 63.35 14.56
CA GLY A 607 -6.78 62.75 15.00
C GLY A 607 -5.60 63.70 14.91
N GLU A 608 -4.47 63.25 15.47
CA GLU A 608 -3.22 64.01 15.56
C GLU A 608 -2.15 63.47 14.61
N ILE A 609 -1.44 64.38 13.94
CA ILE A 609 -0.22 64.10 13.21
C ILE A 609 0.96 64.71 13.99
N ASP A 610 1.74 63.86 14.67
CA ASP A 610 2.98 64.24 15.35
C ASP A 610 4.20 63.90 14.47
N ASN A 611 4.72 64.93 13.79
CA ASN A 611 5.92 64.87 12.98
C ASN A 611 7.12 65.60 13.64
N ARG A 612 7.11 65.83 14.95
CA ARG A 612 8.24 66.49 15.64
C ARG A 612 9.50 65.65 15.52
N ASN A 613 10.60 66.26 15.06
CA ASN A 613 11.87 65.57 14.75
C ASN A 613 11.75 64.48 13.66
N GLY A 614 10.62 64.40 12.95
CA GLY A 614 10.38 63.52 11.83
C GLY A 614 10.71 64.18 10.49
N LYS A 615 10.75 63.37 9.42
CA LYS A 615 10.91 63.86 8.04
C LYS A 615 9.71 63.47 7.21
N LEU A 616 8.90 64.43 6.81
CA LEU A 616 7.83 64.25 5.82
C LEU A 616 8.18 65.07 4.58
N ARG A 617 8.36 64.40 3.43
CA ARG A 617 8.86 65.05 2.22
C ARG A 617 8.15 64.56 0.96
N ILE A 618 7.62 65.51 0.19
CA ILE A 618 7.18 65.33 -1.19
C ILE A 618 7.87 66.38 -2.10
N PRO A 619 8.99 66.00 -2.75
CA PRO A 619 9.86 66.98 -3.41
C PRO A 619 9.35 67.51 -4.74
N PHE A 620 8.37 66.86 -5.38
CA PHE A 620 7.90 67.23 -6.72
C PHE A 620 6.37 67.35 -6.83
N GLY A 621 5.62 66.94 -5.80
CA GLY A 621 4.17 66.85 -5.83
C GLY A 621 3.47 67.64 -4.73
N GLN A 622 2.15 67.44 -4.63
CA GLN A 622 1.25 68.16 -3.73
C GLN A 622 1.03 67.40 -2.42
N LEU A 623 1.04 68.13 -1.32
CA LEU A 623 0.66 67.61 -0.01
C LEU A 623 -0.76 68.07 0.31
N ARG A 624 -1.68 67.13 0.53
CA ARG A 624 -3.00 67.41 1.07
C ARG A 624 -3.09 66.88 2.49
N CYS A 625 -3.30 67.75 3.45
CA CYS A 625 -3.40 67.39 4.86
C CYS A 625 -4.71 67.90 5.45
N ASN A 626 -5.49 66.99 6.04
CA ASN A 626 -6.66 67.31 6.83
C ASN A 626 -6.52 66.61 8.19
N ALA A 627 -6.18 67.34 9.24
CA ALA A 627 -6.03 66.80 10.59
C ALA A 627 -6.54 67.78 11.66
N GLU A 628 -6.98 67.27 12.80
CA GLU A 628 -7.39 68.10 13.94
C GLU A 628 -6.17 68.81 14.56
N ILE A 629 -5.07 68.07 14.72
CA ILE A 629 -3.83 68.58 15.29
C ILE A 629 -2.66 68.17 14.40
N VAL A 630 -1.79 69.12 14.06
CA VAL A 630 -0.53 68.87 13.36
C VAL A 630 0.62 69.47 14.17
N GLN A 631 1.62 68.66 14.50
CA GLN A 631 2.82 69.07 15.21
C GLN A 631 4.08 68.77 14.37
N GLY A 632 4.93 69.78 14.19
CA GLY A 632 6.16 69.67 13.39
C GLY A 632 6.00 70.11 11.93
N GLU A 633 7.11 70.22 11.22
CA GLU A 633 7.17 70.77 9.85
C GLU A 633 6.76 69.72 8.80
N LEU A 634 5.90 70.10 7.85
CA LEU A 634 5.55 69.30 6.67
C LEU A 634 6.15 69.97 5.44
N ARG A 635 6.95 69.25 4.62
CA ARG A 635 7.63 69.84 3.43
C ARG A 635 7.08 69.30 2.12
N SER A 636 6.51 70.18 1.30
CA SER A 636 6.13 69.94 -0.09
C SER A 636 6.77 70.96 -1.04
N ALA A 637 6.85 70.62 -2.33
CA ALA A 637 7.23 71.57 -3.37
C ALA A 637 6.08 72.51 -3.78
N GLN A 638 4.84 72.07 -3.57
CA GLN A 638 3.63 72.85 -3.77
C GLN A 638 2.75 72.71 -2.50
N PRO A 639 2.58 73.78 -1.71
CA PRO A 639 1.80 73.76 -0.47
C PRO A 639 0.29 73.67 -0.69
#